data_AF-A0A519CHF0-F1
#
_entry.id   AF-A0A519CHF0-F1
#
_cell.length_a   1.000
_cell.length_b   1.000
_cell.length_c   1.000
_cell.angle_alpha   90.00
_cell.angle_beta   90.00
_cell.angle_gamma   90.00
#
_symmetry.space_group_name_H-M   'P 1'
#
loop_
_entity.id
_entity.type
_entity.pdbx_description
1 polymer ?
#
loop_
_entity_poly.entity_id
_entity_poly.type
_entity_poly.pdbx_seq_one_letter_code
_entity_poly.pdbx_strand_id
1 'polypeptide(L)'
;MSFIPQASAVEPVEHQAFGFEYDYSNLNVDINAMSGLPMEEIIADIMQSAADSGIGLIILEENTGTSGLIIDQYQDGSEDWTSPGGESTTVDRFVTELTFRSGIVSDSAIITEWSDSFAGWDLTIAQSTENVFNIDSDYVEYRDADGLVLGFDTTLSMLVDISASLDIDGSIQGDDSEVLPLNMHTDASATYEIVSSDSIVRFDEGSSVHQELTDLMPGQVLMWEIGESDDDDDDWDDEDSGVYWDTYPDCAWEGDLSFGDDRWTCKYDGNTGDDYDNWWYLCELDADDGMWHCTDDFDQNSGYSESRDWTYHNDGGDPRVGTGSESDDEEVYIGEDASSHTGDFSTAIDFSFHLNGLPSEELGYPAGDWDVSVSDDAVDSGSFDTEFICEMGFMIHEDSAQTIIMDDGSSLEVFEAWGSPLPMGMTCAIANLFMNALEGDGPESFPYADLLESTVEENAPDLGGSDEIYAENDFADGVEMYGWQSGSGLELDVYNWNLDSDEGEIYEISIVMSDSSGKTVDTYSFVVEDGYYSENLYLEIDGWGNHCVELTQHLVGGPTGDDVVIEDCMDFVQEPEPSELLVAIAEGFEDSGLENVMENFGNNLENRLSGYEADIPYDDGMAYLLYDTESDMIVGFHLLVSTHDSEDMFTLVGPDSDSYDTAPTPISMTYFSGVSAVTQVEEIEDNTELADLVDLSQHDVSDLEEATGIDFDGQSDETPGEDETPGEDETPGADEVIEEGTNSGLLPFMSPAATIAMVALAGIVATLRTRKE
;
A
#
# COMPACT_ATOMS: atom_id res chain seq x y z
N MET A 1 -67.39 -1.60 26.57
CA MET A 1 -66.09 -2.14 27.04
C MET A 1 -65.28 -2.36 25.80
N SER A 2 -64.41 -1.39 25.51
CA SER A 2 -63.45 -1.42 24.40
C SER A 2 -62.18 -2.01 24.98
N PHE A 3 -61.69 -3.11 24.41
CA PHE A 3 -60.36 -3.63 24.71
C PHE A 3 -59.37 -2.77 23.91
N ILE A 4 -58.44 -2.15 24.62
CA ILE A 4 -57.24 -1.52 24.04
C ILE A 4 -56.16 -2.62 24.07
N PRO A 5 -55.44 -2.90 22.97
CA PRO A 5 -54.30 -3.79 23.02
C PRO A 5 -53.21 -3.12 23.85
N GLN A 6 -52.62 -3.84 24.80
CA GLN A 6 -51.36 -3.41 25.40
C GLN A 6 -50.29 -3.54 24.32
N ALA A 7 -49.69 -2.43 23.92
CA ALA A 7 -48.37 -2.47 23.32
C ALA A 7 -47.44 -3.15 24.35
N SER A 8 -46.80 -4.25 23.96
CA SER A 8 -45.64 -4.73 24.68
C SER A 8 -44.60 -3.62 24.62
N ALA A 9 -44.05 -3.21 25.76
CA ALA A 9 -42.82 -2.45 25.73
C ALA A 9 -41.76 -3.38 25.13
N VAL A 10 -41.13 -2.96 24.05
CA VAL A 10 -39.85 -3.51 23.60
C VAL A 10 -38.86 -3.14 24.71
N GLU A 11 -38.16 -4.11 25.29
CA GLU A 11 -37.07 -3.80 26.22
C GLU A 11 -35.99 -3.06 25.43
N PRO A 12 -35.35 -2.01 25.99
CA PRO A 12 -34.28 -1.33 25.29
C PRO A 12 -33.18 -2.34 24.98
N VAL A 13 -32.68 -2.33 23.74
CA VAL A 13 -31.50 -3.09 23.34
C VAL A 13 -30.31 -2.53 24.12
N GLU A 14 -29.49 -3.42 24.67
CA GLU A 14 -28.28 -3.06 25.40
C GLU A 14 -27.11 -3.07 24.41
N HIS A 15 -26.44 -1.91 24.28
CA HIS A 15 -25.35 -1.68 23.34
C HIS A 15 -24.03 -1.64 24.09
N GLN A 16 -23.01 -2.30 23.53
CA GLN A 16 -21.62 -2.26 23.98
C GLN A 16 -20.77 -1.62 22.89
N ALA A 17 -20.68 -0.29 22.94
CA ALA A 17 -19.94 0.49 21.96
C ALA A 17 -18.66 1.07 22.53
N PHE A 18 -17.62 1.15 21.71
CA PHE A 18 -16.36 1.82 22.04
C PHE A 18 -15.69 2.36 20.77
N GLY A 19 -14.80 3.33 20.93
CA GLY A 19 -14.10 3.90 19.79
C GLY A 19 -13.26 5.11 20.13
N PHE A 20 -12.76 5.79 19.10
CA PHE A 20 -11.94 6.98 19.26
C PHE A 20 -12.14 7.97 18.12
N GLU A 21 -11.73 9.21 18.34
CA GLU A 21 -11.63 10.27 17.33
C GLU A 21 -10.35 11.09 17.54
N TYR A 22 -9.69 11.43 16.45
CA TYR A 22 -8.53 12.30 16.39
C TYR A 22 -8.81 13.53 15.53
N ASP A 23 -8.47 14.71 16.04
CA ASP A 23 -8.58 15.99 15.34
C ASP A 23 -7.17 16.45 14.92
N TYR A 24 -6.95 16.57 13.61
CA TYR A 24 -5.66 16.87 13.00
C TYR A 24 -5.15 18.28 13.30
N SER A 25 -6.00 19.19 13.79
CA SER A 25 -5.54 20.50 14.30
C SER A 25 -4.58 20.38 15.49
N ASN A 26 -4.57 19.22 16.16
CA ASN A 26 -3.66 18.93 17.28
C ASN A 26 -2.35 18.26 16.84
N LEU A 27 -2.15 17.95 15.56
CA LEU A 27 -1.00 17.19 15.07
C LEU A 27 0.34 17.84 15.46
N ASN A 28 0.49 19.15 15.26
CA ASN A 28 1.72 19.86 15.61
C ASN A 28 1.98 19.89 17.12
N VAL A 29 0.92 20.01 17.92
CA VAL A 29 1.02 19.97 19.38
C VAL A 29 1.46 18.59 19.85
N ASP A 30 0.86 17.53 19.30
CA ASP A 30 1.16 16.15 19.66
C ASP A 30 2.55 15.72 19.18
N ILE A 31 2.97 16.09 17.96
CA ILE A 31 4.33 15.83 17.47
C ILE A 31 5.35 16.49 18.37
N ASN A 32 5.15 17.75 18.75
CA ASN A 32 6.05 18.45 19.68
C ASN A 32 6.09 17.75 21.05
N ALA A 33 4.94 17.34 21.58
CA ALA A 33 4.87 16.61 22.84
C ALA A 33 5.56 15.23 22.78
N MET A 34 5.39 14.49 21.68
CA MET A 34 5.87 13.11 21.51
C MET A 34 7.33 13.02 21.05
N SER A 35 7.83 14.02 20.33
CA SER A 35 9.20 14.03 19.82
C SER A 35 10.11 15.02 20.54
N GLY A 36 9.54 15.97 21.31
CA GLY A 36 10.29 17.09 21.87
C GLY A 36 10.78 18.08 20.80
N LEU A 37 10.40 17.91 19.53
CA LEU A 37 10.83 18.74 18.43
C LEU A 37 9.78 19.84 18.13
N PRO A 38 10.14 21.13 18.31
CA PRO A 38 9.25 22.23 17.95
C PRO A 38 9.27 22.45 16.43
N MET A 39 8.32 21.86 15.71
CA MET A 39 8.27 21.92 14.23
C MET A 39 8.27 23.36 13.69
N GLU A 40 7.48 24.24 14.29
CA GLU A 40 7.43 25.66 13.91
C GLU A 40 8.82 26.34 14.02
N GLU A 41 9.58 26.06 15.09
CA GLU A 41 10.93 26.61 15.26
C GLU A 41 11.92 26.01 14.25
N ILE A 42 11.78 24.72 13.93
CA ILE A 42 12.60 24.03 12.92
C ILE A 42 12.38 24.65 11.54
N ILE A 43 11.13 24.85 11.12
CA ILE A 43 10.79 25.47 9.84
C ILE A 43 11.30 26.92 9.80
N ALA A 44 11.11 27.68 10.88
CA ALA A 44 11.66 29.03 10.99
C ALA A 44 13.21 29.06 10.88
N ASP A 45 13.91 28.08 11.49
CA ASP A 45 15.36 27.97 11.37
C ASP A 45 15.82 27.56 9.96
N ILE A 46 15.04 26.75 9.24
CA ILE A 46 15.27 26.44 7.81
C ILE A 46 15.16 27.70 6.97
N MET A 47 14.07 28.46 7.11
CA MET A 47 13.85 29.73 6.42
C MET A 47 14.96 30.74 6.74
N GLN A 48 15.34 30.86 8.02
CA GLN A 48 16.43 31.74 8.41
C GLN A 48 17.80 31.27 7.88
N SER A 49 18.05 29.97 7.75
CA SER A 49 19.27 29.43 7.14
C SER A 49 19.38 29.84 5.67
N ALA A 50 18.25 29.82 4.95
CA ALA A 50 18.15 30.27 3.58
C ALA A 50 18.41 31.78 3.49
N ALA A 51 17.72 32.57 4.32
CA ALA A 51 17.88 34.03 4.37
C ALA A 51 19.34 34.45 4.67
N ASP A 52 20.00 33.80 5.64
CA ASP A 52 21.40 34.05 5.98
C ASP A 52 22.36 33.72 4.82
N SER A 53 21.92 32.89 3.87
CA SER A 53 22.65 32.49 2.66
C SER A 53 22.30 33.31 1.43
N GLY A 54 21.31 34.21 1.54
CA GLY A 54 20.80 35.04 0.45
C GLY A 54 19.75 34.36 -0.43
N ILE A 55 19.14 33.27 0.04
CA ILE A 55 17.98 32.63 -0.58
C ILE A 55 16.73 33.12 0.17
N GLY A 56 15.76 33.70 -0.53
CA GLY A 56 14.41 33.87 0.00
C GLY A 56 13.73 32.50 0.06
N LEU A 57 13.20 32.14 1.22
CA LEU A 57 12.47 30.90 1.42
C LEU A 57 11.34 31.14 2.42
N ILE A 58 10.12 30.86 2.01
CA ILE A 58 8.92 30.86 2.83
C ILE A 58 8.28 29.49 2.69
N ILE A 59 7.90 28.89 3.82
CA ILE A 59 7.20 27.61 3.89
C ILE A 59 5.93 27.84 4.70
N LEU A 60 4.78 27.60 4.07
CA LEU A 60 3.45 27.74 4.65
C LEU A 60 2.72 26.42 4.51
N GLU A 61 1.82 26.16 5.45
CA GLU A 61 0.95 24.99 5.44
C GLU A 61 -0.23 25.18 6.38
N GLU A 62 -1.30 24.46 6.09
CA GLU A 62 -2.50 24.39 6.89
C GLU A 62 -3.07 22.97 6.78
N ASN A 63 -3.34 22.34 7.93
CA ASN A 63 -3.85 20.97 8.02
C ASN A 63 -5.10 20.94 8.89
N THR A 64 -6.22 20.47 8.34
CA THR A 64 -7.45 20.24 9.11
C THR A 64 -8.05 18.89 8.77
N GLY A 65 -8.73 18.28 9.72
CA GLY A 65 -9.35 16.99 9.50
C GLY A 65 -9.72 16.27 10.77
N THR A 66 -10.49 15.20 10.61
CA THR A 66 -10.82 14.28 11.70
C THR A 66 -10.70 12.84 11.22
N SER A 67 -10.33 11.93 12.12
CA SER A 67 -10.37 10.48 11.90
C SER A 67 -11.00 9.82 13.11
N GLY A 68 -12.08 9.06 12.91
CA GLY A 68 -12.82 8.37 13.97
C GLY A 68 -13.18 6.94 13.60
N LEU A 69 -13.16 6.08 14.61
CA LEU A 69 -13.59 4.68 14.52
C LEU A 69 -14.49 4.37 15.71
N ILE A 70 -15.68 3.87 15.45
CA ILE A 70 -16.58 3.34 16.48
C ILE A 70 -16.98 1.90 16.10
N ILE A 71 -16.98 1.03 17.11
CA ILE A 71 -17.53 -0.32 17.04
C ILE A 71 -18.71 -0.36 18.01
N ASP A 72 -19.90 -0.72 17.52
CA ASP A 72 -21.09 -0.94 18.34
C ASP A 72 -21.52 -2.41 18.27
N GLN A 73 -21.84 -3.00 19.41
CA GLN A 73 -22.22 -4.39 19.51
C GLN A 73 -23.48 -4.58 20.34
N TYR A 74 -24.44 -5.33 19.83
CA TYR A 74 -25.73 -5.53 20.51
C TYR A 74 -26.48 -6.79 20.05
N GLN A 75 -27.48 -7.22 20.83
CA GLN A 75 -28.34 -8.36 20.48
C GLN A 75 -29.67 -7.90 19.87
N ASP A 76 -29.95 -8.26 18.61
CA ASP A 76 -31.19 -7.88 17.89
C ASP A 76 -32.22 -9.01 17.81
N GLY A 77 -32.63 -9.49 18.99
CA GLY A 77 -33.69 -10.48 19.15
C GLY A 77 -33.35 -11.86 18.58
N SER A 78 -34.41 -12.59 18.18
CA SER A 78 -34.29 -13.98 17.70
C SER A 78 -35.14 -14.21 16.44
N GLU A 79 -34.72 -15.13 15.58
CA GLU A 79 -35.45 -15.52 14.38
C GLU A 79 -35.46 -17.03 14.11
N ASP A 80 -36.31 -17.48 13.18
CA ASP A 80 -36.39 -18.88 12.76
C ASP A 80 -35.30 -19.15 11.70
N TRP A 81 -34.26 -19.89 12.07
CA TRP A 81 -33.20 -20.37 11.19
C TRP A 81 -33.58 -21.69 10.54
N THR A 82 -33.21 -21.89 9.28
CA THR A 82 -33.33 -23.18 8.61
C THR A 82 -31.94 -23.64 8.18
N SER A 83 -31.45 -24.73 8.76
CA SER A 83 -30.16 -25.30 8.40
C SER A 83 -30.15 -25.77 6.94
N PRO A 84 -28.97 -25.94 6.32
CA PRO A 84 -28.84 -26.52 4.97
C PRO A 84 -29.55 -27.89 4.83
N GLY A 85 -29.63 -28.66 5.93
CA GLY A 85 -30.36 -29.93 6.01
C GLY A 85 -31.89 -29.81 6.07
N GLY A 86 -32.44 -28.60 6.17
CA GLY A 86 -33.88 -28.31 6.22
C GLY A 86 -34.53 -28.45 7.61
N GLU A 87 -33.74 -28.52 8.67
CA GLU A 87 -34.23 -28.46 10.05
C GLU A 87 -34.38 -27.00 10.48
N SER A 88 -35.45 -26.68 11.20
CA SER A 88 -35.72 -25.32 11.66
C SER A 88 -35.48 -25.21 13.17
N THR A 89 -34.63 -24.26 13.54
CA THR A 89 -34.31 -23.89 14.93
C THR A 89 -34.54 -22.39 15.12
N THR A 90 -34.60 -21.93 16.36
CA THR A 90 -34.63 -20.49 16.67
C THR A 90 -33.20 -20.07 17.03
N VAL A 91 -32.71 -19.00 16.41
CA VAL A 91 -31.38 -18.41 16.65
C VAL A 91 -31.52 -17.01 17.21
N ASP A 92 -30.60 -16.63 18.08
CA ASP A 92 -30.39 -15.26 18.54
C ASP A 92 -29.41 -14.55 17.60
N ARG A 93 -29.64 -13.25 17.37
CA ARG A 93 -28.84 -12.40 16.46
C ARG A 93 -27.93 -11.50 17.26
N PHE A 94 -26.63 -11.65 17.08
CA PHE A 94 -25.59 -10.77 17.65
C PHE A 94 -25.08 -9.87 16.53
N VAL A 95 -25.22 -8.57 16.69
CA VAL A 95 -24.89 -7.57 15.69
C VAL A 95 -23.63 -6.82 16.12
N THR A 96 -22.69 -6.64 15.18
CA THR A 96 -21.54 -5.76 15.33
C THR A 96 -21.53 -4.78 14.16
N GLU A 97 -21.53 -3.49 14.46
CA GLU A 97 -21.46 -2.40 13.48
C GLU A 97 -20.08 -1.75 13.61
N LEU A 98 -19.38 -1.58 12.49
CA LEU A 98 -18.13 -0.83 12.39
C LEU A 98 -18.39 0.42 11.56
N THR A 99 -18.13 1.58 12.14
CA THR A 99 -18.18 2.88 11.46
C THR A 99 -16.82 3.54 11.55
N PHE A 100 -16.17 3.70 10.41
CA PHE A 100 -14.94 4.48 10.28
C PHE A 100 -15.18 5.70 9.40
N ARG A 101 -14.71 6.86 9.83
CA ARG A 101 -14.82 8.13 9.12
C ARG A 101 -13.49 8.86 9.18
N SER A 102 -12.98 9.29 8.04
CA SER A 102 -11.76 10.08 7.97
C SER A 102 -11.88 11.10 6.86
N GLY A 103 -11.63 12.36 7.20
CA GLY A 103 -11.59 13.48 6.26
C GLY A 103 -10.40 14.37 6.60
N ILE A 104 -9.54 14.66 5.63
CA ILE A 104 -8.34 15.46 5.83
C ILE A 104 -8.14 16.41 4.65
N VAL A 105 -7.97 17.69 4.93
CA VAL A 105 -7.53 18.73 3.99
C VAL A 105 -6.15 19.21 4.42
N SER A 106 -5.24 19.27 3.46
CA SER A 106 -3.86 19.72 3.68
C SER A 106 -3.43 20.60 2.52
N ASP A 107 -3.13 21.86 2.83
CA ASP A 107 -2.60 22.83 1.88
C ASP A 107 -1.20 23.24 2.31
N SER A 108 -0.30 23.41 1.35
CA SER A 108 1.06 23.89 1.61
C SER A 108 1.62 24.70 0.46
N ALA A 109 2.54 25.60 0.77
CA ALA A 109 3.22 26.42 -0.22
C ALA A 109 4.69 26.63 0.15
N ILE A 110 5.56 26.56 -0.86
CA ILE A 110 6.97 26.91 -0.80
C ILE A 110 7.20 28.05 -1.78
N ILE A 111 7.58 29.22 -1.26
CA ILE A 111 7.98 30.36 -2.08
C ILE A 111 9.48 30.52 -1.93
N THR A 112 10.22 30.45 -3.03
CA THR A 112 11.67 30.56 -3.02
C THR A 112 12.19 31.46 -4.13
N GLU A 113 13.10 32.35 -3.76
CA GLU A 113 13.79 33.22 -4.69
C GLU A 113 15.30 33.22 -4.41
N TRP A 114 16.08 33.26 -5.48
CA TRP A 114 17.51 33.53 -5.41
C TRP A 114 17.98 34.06 -6.75
N SER A 115 18.91 35.01 -6.72
CA SER A 115 19.59 35.45 -7.94
C SER A 115 20.98 35.97 -7.67
N ASP A 116 21.82 35.89 -8.69
CA ASP A 116 23.07 36.62 -8.77
C ASP A 116 23.21 37.34 -10.14
N SER A 117 24.43 37.63 -10.58
CA SER A 117 24.63 38.28 -11.87
C SER A 117 24.48 37.36 -13.07
N PHE A 118 24.48 36.04 -12.88
CA PHE A 118 24.54 35.02 -13.94
C PHE A 118 23.28 34.14 -13.99
N ALA A 119 22.61 33.91 -12.87
CA ALA A 119 21.41 33.08 -12.83
C ALA A 119 20.49 33.43 -11.67
N GLY A 120 19.26 32.93 -11.74
CA GLY A 120 18.32 33.00 -10.63
C GLY A 120 17.08 32.16 -10.84
N TRP A 121 16.29 32.02 -9.78
CA TRP A 121 14.94 31.50 -9.80
C TRP A 121 14.06 32.35 -8.90
N ASP A 122 12.78 32.35 -9.22
CA ASP A 122 11.69 32.89 -8.42
C ASP A 122 10.53 31.93 -8.62
N LEU A 123 10.21 31.12 -7.60
CA LEU A 123 9.29 30.00 -7.71
C LEU A 123 8.33 29.98 -6.54
N THR A 124 7.06 29.78 -6.85
CA THR A 124 6.01 29.42 -5.92
C THR A 124 5.55 28.01 -6.25
N ILE A 125 5.66 27.11 -5.29
CA ILE A 125 5.22 25.72 -5.39
C ILE A 125 4.10 25.56 -4.38
N ALA A 126 2.86 25.37 -4.82
CA ALA A 126 1.70 25.17 -3.97
C ALA A 126 1.15 23.76 -4.18
N GLN A 127 0.69 23.14 -3.10
CA GLN A 127 0.09 21.83 -3.11
C GLN A 127 -1.19 21.88 -2.27
N SER A 128 -2.27 21.31 -2.81
CA SER A 128 -3.50 21.04 -2.08
C SER A 128 -3.78 19.54 -2.11
N THR A 129 -4.29 18.98 -1.01
CA THR A 129 -4.77 17.61 -0.97
C THR A 129 -6.03 17.49 -0.14
N GLU A 130 -7.00 16.73 -0.64
CA GLU A 130 -8.19 16.34 0.10
C GLU A 130 -8.26 14.81 0.12
N ASN A 131 -8.59 14.25 1.28
CA ASN A 131 -8.68 12.80 1.45
C ASN A 131 -9.95 12.48 2.24
N VAL A 132 -10.74 11.53 1.74
CA VAL A 132 -11.87 10.92 2.45
C VAL A 132 -11.66 9.41 2.49
N PHE A 133 -11.81 8.82 3.68
CA PHE A 133 -11.83 7.38 3.84
C PHE A 133 -12.92 6.97 4.83
N ASN A 134 -13.94 6.30 4.32
CA ASN A 134 -15.10 5.83 5.09
C ASN A 134 -15.27 4.32 4.93
N ILE A 135 -15.60 3.65 6.03
CA ILE A 135 -16.02 2.24 6.03
C ILE A 135 -17.27 2.14 6.89
N ASP A 136 -18.27 1.41 6.38
CA ASP A 136 -19.37 0.90 7.17
C ASP A 136 -19.47 -0.61 6.97
N SER A 137 -19.53 -1.35 8.07
CA SER A 137 -19.72 -2.80 8.02
C SER A 137 -20.68 -3.25 9.10
N ASP A 138 -21.71 -4.00 8.68
CA ASP A 138 -22.66 -4.64 9.59
C ASP A 138 -22.43 -6.15 9.57
N TYR A 139 -22.22 -6.72 10.75
CA TYR A 139 -22.01 -8.15 10.95
C TYR A 139 -23.13 -8.72 11.82
N VAL A 140 -23.75 -9.80 11.38
CA VAL A 140 -24.80 -10.51 12.12
C VAL A 140 -24.40 -11.96 12.30
N GLU A 141 -24.08 -12.34 13.54
CA GLU A 141 -23.81 -13.71 13.92
C GLU A 141 -25.06 -14.40 14.48
N TYR A 142 -25.27 -15.64 14.04
CA TYR A 142 -26.45 -16.43 14.42
C TYR A 142 -26.06 -17.54 15.39
N ARG A 143 -26.52 -17.43 16.65
CA ARG A 143 -26.25 -18.44 17.69
C ARG A 143 -27.52 -19.20 18.06
N ASP A 144 -27.40 -20.52 18.25
CA ASP A 144 -28.54 -21.34 18.70
C ASP A 144 -28.75 -21.28 20.22
N ALA A 145 -29.73 -22.03 20.72
CA ALA A 145 -30.07 -22.04 22.15
C ALA A 145 -28.98 -22.65 23.07
N ASP A 146 -28.04 -23.42 22.50
CA ASP A 146 -26.88 -23.97 23.19
C ASP A 146 -25.65 -23.03 23.05
N GLY A 147 -25.80 -21.91 22.33
CA GLY A 147 -24.78 -20.89 22.10
C GLY A 147 -23.85 -21.20 20.92
N LEU A 148 -24.14 -22.23 20.13
CA LEU A 148 -23.30 -22.60 18.98
C LEU A 148 -23.54 -21.65 17.82
N VAL A 149 -22.47 -21.19 17.17
CA VAL A 149 -22.56 -20.32 15.99
C VAL A 149 -22.95 -21.17 14.77
N LEU A 150 -24.00 -20.79 14.05
CA LEU A 150 -24.47 -21.53 12.86
C LEU A 150 -24.01 -20.89 11.54
N GLY A 151 -23.41 -19.71 11.61
CA GLY A 151 -22.99 -18.89 10.49
C GLY A 151 -23.19 -17.40 10.79
N PHE A 152 -22.84 -16.58 9.81
CA PHE A 152 -22.94 -15.13 9.92
C PHE A 152 -23.20 -14.47 8.56
N ASP A 153 -23.75 -13.26 8.60
CA ASP A 153 -23.91 -12.38 7.46
C ASP A 153 -23.10 -11.10 7.68
N THR A 154 -22.45 -10.61 6.64
CA THR A 154 -21.67 -9.37 6.68
C THR A 154 -22.05 -8.50 5.49
N THR A 155 -22.28 -7.21 5.71
CA THR A 155 -22.37 -6.21 4.65
C THR A 155 -21.26 -5.18 4.81
N LEU A 156 -20.69 -4.71 3.71
CA LEU A 156 -19.62 -3.73 3.66
C LEU A 156 -19.95 -2.65 2.62
N SER A 157 -19.81 -1.39 3.02
CA SER A 157 -19.62 -0.27 2.10
C SER A 157 -18.36 0.49 2.46
N MET A 158 -17.68 1.01 1.44
CA MET A 158 -16.41 1.71 1.62
C MET A 158 -16.29 2.82 0.57
N LEU A 159 -15.77 3.97 0.98
CA LEU A 159 -15.40 5.06 0.08
C LEU A 159 -13.96 5.47 0.37
N VAL A 160 -13.12 5.46 -0.65
CA VAL A 160 -11.80 6.10 -0.67
C VAL A 160 -11.87 7.18 -1.74
N ASP A 161 -11.67 8.43 -1.36
CA ASP A 161 -11.59 9.56 -2.28
C ASP A 161 -10.31 10.34 -1.98
N ILE A 162 -9.47 10.53 -2.99
CA ILE A 162 -8.20 11.24 -2.87
C ILE A 162 -8.14 12.24 -4.01
N SER A 163 -7.95 13.51 -3.68
CA SER A 163 -7.65 14.57 -4.63
C SER A 163 -6.34 15.26 -4.23
N ALA A 164 -5.57 15.66 -5.24
CA ALA A 164 -4.33 16.41 -5.06
C ALA A 164 -4.14 17.38 -6.21
N SER A 165 -3.76 18.61 -5.90
CA SER A 165 -3.28 19.58 -6.88
C SER A 165 -1.84 20.00 -6.57
N LEU A 166 -1.10 20.33 -7.62
CA LEU A 166 0.25 20.88 -7.57
C LEU A 166 0.35 22.03 -8.58
N ASP A 167 0.61 23.22 -8.06
CA ASP A 167 0.86 24.43 -8.83
C ASP A 167 2.33 24.83 -8.70
N ILE A 168 2.99 25.09 -9.82
CA ILE A 168 4.34 25.65 -9.89
C ILE A 168 4.28 26.89 -10.77
N ASP A 169 4.35 28.07 -10.16
CA ASP A 169 4.37 29.35 -10.84
C ASP A 169 5.70 30.07 -10.60
N GLY A 170 6.18 30.81 -11.61
CA GLY A 170 7.36 31.65 -11.49
C GLY A 170 8.29 31.56 -12.70
N SER A 171 9.59 31.63 -12.46
CA SER A 171 10.57 31.61 -13.54
C SER A 171 11.99 31.20 -13.13
N ILE A 172 12.74 30.74 -14.12
CA ILE A 172 14.18 30.48 -14.04
C ILE A 172 14.91 31.40 -15.02
N GLN A 173 16.02 32.02 -14.60
CA GLN A 173 16.75 33.02 -15.38
C GLN A 173 18.24 32.68 -15.54
N GLY A 174 18.80 33.04 -16.71
CA GLY A 174 20.24 33.00 -17.03
C GLY A 174 20.89 34.38 -17.29
N ASP A 175 22.20 34.39 -17.58
CA ASP A 175 23.13 35.56 -17.56
C ASP A 175 22.76 36.66 -18.56
N ASP A 176 21.97 36.32 -19.58
CA ASP A 176 21.59 37.22 -20.68
C ASP A 176 20.19 37.85 -20.57
N SER A 177 19.57 37.84 -19.38
CA SER A 177 18.16 38.25 -19.16
C SER A 177 17.15 37.32 -19.86
N GLU A 178 17.61 36.12 -20.21
CA GLU A 178 16.80 35.04 -20.75
C GLU A 178 16.04 34.39 -19.60
N VAL A 179 14.71 34.31 -19.71
CA VAL A 179 13.80 33.89 -18.65
C VAL A 179 12.92 32.76 -19.17
N LEU A 180 12.97 31.62 -18.50
CA LEU A 180 12.04 30.51 -18.66
C LEU A 180 10.88 30.71 -17.69
N PRO A 181 9.69 31.13 -18.15
CA PRO A 181 8.51 31.13 -17.31
C PRO A 181 8.09 29.69 -17.01
N LEU A 182 7.66 29.45 -15.78
CA LEU A 182 7.03 28.22 -15.33
C LEU A 182 5.63 28.59 -14.84
N ASN A 183 4.63 27.89 -15.35
CA ASN A 183 3.25 27.97 -14.88
C ASN A 183 2.66 26.59 -15.14
N MET A 184 3.02 25.65 -14.28
CA MET A 184 2.59 24.27 -14.36
C MET A 184 1.47 24.06 -13.36
N HIS A 185 0.38 23.46 -13.79
CA HIS A 185 -0.68 23.05 -12.90
C HIS A 185 -1.01 21.58 -13.16
N THR A 186 -1.10 20.83 -12.07
CA THR A 186 -1.36 19.39 -12.08
C THR A 186 -2.51 19.11 -11.12
N ASP A 187 -3.52 18.37 -11.58
CA ASP A 187 -4.57 17.81 -10.74
C ASP A 187 -4.56 16.30 -10.89
N ALA A 188 -4.75 15.60 -9.78
CA ALA A 188 -4.99 14.17 -9.76
C ALA A 188 -6.12 13.88 -8.78
N SER A 189 -7.10 13.09 -9.19
CA SER A 189 -8.09 12.52 -8.29
C SER A 189 -8.29 11.04 -8.57
N ALA A 190 -8.58 10.29 -7.53
CA ALA A 190 -8.93 8.88 -7.60
C ALA A 190 -9.98 8.56 -6.52
N THR A 191 -11.08 7.97 -6.95
CA THR A 191 -12.16 7.51 -6.10
C THR A 191 -12.32 6.00 -6.29
N TYR A 192 -12.39 5.26 -5.19
CA TYR A 192 -12.78 3.84 -5.17
C TYR A 192 -13.90 3.65 -4.16
N GLU A 193 -15.05 3.17 -4.64
CA GLU A 193 -16.23 2.95 -3.84
C GLU A 193 -16.64 1.47 -3.91
N ILE A 194 -16.75 0.81 -2.76
CA ILE A 194 -17.58 -0.38 -2.60
C ILE A 194 -18.98 0.14 -2.24
N VAL A 195 -19.84 0.27 -3.25
CA VAL A 195 -21.21 0.78 -3.09
C VAL A 195 -22.00 -0.15 -2.17
N SER A 196 -21.81 -1.45 -2.35
CA SER A 196 -22.34 -2.49 -1.48
C SER A 196 -21.62 -3.80 -1.74
N SER A 197 -21.26 -4.52 -0.69
CA SER A 197 -20.77 -5.89 -0.77
C SER A 197 -21.40 -6.69 0.37
N ASP A 198 -21.90 -7.90 0.11
CA ASP A 198 -22.48 -8.77 1.13
C ASP A 198 -21.89 -10.17 1.08
N SER A 199 -21.73 -10.80 2.25
CA SER A 199 -21.23 -12.16 2.41
C SER A 199 -22.12 -12.92 3.38
N ILE A 200 -22.45 -14.14 3.00
CA ILE A 200 -23.31 -15.06 3.72
C ILE A 200 -22.53 -16.35 3.93
N VAL A 201 -22.10 -16.60 5.16
CA VAL A 201 -21.36 -17.81 5.55
C VAL A 201 -22.24 -18.70 6.42
N ARG A 202 -22.31 -19.99 6.11
CA ARG A 202 -23.11 -20.97 6.83
C ARG A 202 -22.28 -22.19 7.18
N PHE A 203 -22.30 -22.64 8.42
CA PHE A 203 -21.52 -23.79 8.86
C PHE A 203 -22.27 -25.12 8.67
N ASP A 204 -21.50 -26.20 8.47
CA ASP A 204 -22.03 -27.56 8.38
C ASP A 204 -22.50 -28.07 9.76
N GLU A 205 -21.70 -27.80 10.80
CA GLU A 205 -22.00 -28.05 12.20
C GLU A 205 -21.90 -26.73 12.99
N GLY A 206 -22.58 -26.64 14.15
CA GLY A 206 -22.54 -25.42 14.94
C GLY A 206 -21.19 -25.27 15.65
N SER A 207 -20.53 -24.13 15.48
CA SER A 207 -19.20 -23.87 16.06
C SER A 207 -19.28 -23.58 17.56
N SER A 208 -18.32 -24.13 18.31
CA SER A 208 -18.20 -23.95 19.76
C SER A 208 -17.31 -22.79 20.20
N VAL A 209 -16.97 -21.88 19.29
CA VAL A 209 -15.98 -20.81 19.51
C VAL A 209 -16.25 -19.97 20.77
N HIS A 210 -17.51 -19.58 21.02
CA HIS A 210 -17.87 -18.77 22.19
C HIS A 210 -17.84 -19.55 23.50
N GLN A 211 -18.11 -20.85 23.47
CA GLN A 211 -17.97 -21.70 24.66
C GLN A 211 -16.50 -21.85 25.04
N GLU A 212 -15.62 -22.07 24.06
CA GLU A 212 -14.18 -22.17 24.31
C GLU A 212 -13.57 -20.82 24.72
N LEU A 213 -14.01 -19.69 24.14
CA LEU A 213 -13.64 -18.35 24.60
C LEU A 213 -14.01 -18.11 26.08
N THR A 214 -15.22 -18.53 26.48
CA THR A 214 -15.69 -18.38 27.87
C THR A 214 -14.86 -19.24 28.84
N ASP A 215 -14.41 -20.42 28.40
CA ASP A 215 -13.63 -21.35 29.22
C ASP A 215 -12.10 -21.09 29.13
N LEU A 216 -11.68 -20.14 28.27
CA LEU A 216 -10.27 -19.78 28.05
C LEU A 216 -9.65 -19.20 29.32
N MET A 217 -8.53 -19.77 29.77
CA MET A 217 -7.81 -19.27 30.93
C MET A 217 -6.77 -18.21 30.53
N PRO A 218 -6.41 -17.26 31.43
CA PRO A 218 -5.29 -16.36 31.18
C PRO A 218 -4.00 -17.13 30.84
N GLY A 219 -3.30 -16.68 29.80
CA GLY A 219 -2.12 -17.34 29.23
C GLY A 219 -2.43 -18.42 28.19
N GLN A 220 -3.69 -18.73 27.91
CA GLN A 220 -4.06 -19.66 26.85
C GLN A 220 -4.40 -18.92 25.54
N VAL A 221 -4.14 -19.60 24.43
CA VAL A 221 -4.47 -19.14 23.08
C VAL A 221 -5.58 -20.01 22.53
N LEU A 222 -6.61 -19.38 21.97
CA LEU A 222 -7.60 -19.99 21.13
C LEU A 222 -7.25 -19.70 19.67
N MET A 223 -7.12 -20.75 18.87
CA MET A 223 -7.03 -20.68 17.41
C MET A 223 -8.36 -21.14 16.80
N TRP A 224 -8.94 -20.31 15.96
CA TRP A 224 -10.19 -20.57 15.26
C TRP A 224 -9.97 -20.50 13.76
N GLU A 225 -10.33 -21.57 13.07
CA GLU A 225 -10.14 -21.74 11.63
C GLU A 225 -11.45 -22.16 10.95
N ILE A 226 -11.70 -21.60 9.76
CA ILE A 226 -12.76 -22.04 8.85
C ILE A 226 -12.13 -22.39 7.50
N GLY A 227 -12.51 -23.53 6.94
CA GLY A 227 -12.02 -24.05 5.64
C GLY A 227 -10.82 -25.00 5.81
N GLU A 228 -10.52 -25.78 4.78
CA GLU A 228 -9.27 -26.56 4.75
C GLU A 228 -8.16 -25.64 4.21
N SER A 229 -7.06 -25.46 4.95
CA SER A 229 -5.86 -24.89 4.34
C SER A 229 -5.44 -25.82 3.20
N ASP A 230 -5.28 -25.27 1.99
CA ASP A 230 -4.71 -25.96 0.82
C ASP A 230 -3.19 -26.25 1.04
N ASP A 231 -2.80 -26.69 2.24
CA ASP A 231 -1.50 -27.34 2.50
C ASP A 231 -1.51 -28.80 2.02
N ASP A 232 -2.21 -29.06 0.91
CA ASP A 232 -2.07 -30.24 0.06
C ASP A 232 -0.82 -30.13 -0.86
N ASP A 233 0.08 -29.17 -0.59
CA ASP A 233 1.40 -29.04 -1.23
C ASP A 233 2.56 -29.63 -0.39
N ASP A 234 2.24 -30.49 0.60
CA ASP A 234 3.17 -31.51 1.09
C ASP A 234 2.78 -32.91 0.56
N ASP A 235 2.85 -33.06 -0.77
CA ASP A 235 3.05 -34.35 -1.46
C ASP A 235 4.50 -34.87 -1.19
N TRP A 236 4.92 -34.80 0.08
CA TRP A 236 5.90 -35.68 0.67
C TRP A 236 5.14 -36.71 1.48
N ASP A 237 4.59 -37.71 0.79
CA ASP A 237 4.24 -39.04 1.31
C ASP A 237 4.54 -39.18 2.82
N ASP A 238 3.62 -38.76 3.68
CA ASP A 238 3.67 -39.00 5.13
C ASP A 238 3.27 -40.46 5.44
N GLU A 239 3.83 -41.37 4.63
CA GLU A 239 3.86 -42.80 4.84
C GLU A 239 5.22 -43.23 5.44
N ASP A 240 5.76 -42.54 6.46
CA ASP A 240 6.57 -43.14 7.56
C ASP A 240 7.16 -42.06 8.51
N SER A 241 6.37 -41.39 9.36
CA SER A 241 6.94 -40.74 10.56
C SER A 241 7.12 -41.75 11.71
N GLY A 242 7.70 -42.92 11.40
CA GLY A 242 8.14 -43.84 12.43
C GLY A 242 9.39 -43.27 13.09
N VAL A 243 9.28 -42.85 14.35
CA VAL A 243 10.43 -42.43 15.18
C VAL A 243 11.59 -43.41 14.96
N TYR A 244 12.73 -42.89 14.51
CA TYR A 244 13.90 -43.65 14.19
C TYR A 244 14.73 -43.91 15.45
N TRP A 245 14.88 -45.20 15.79
CA TRP A 245 15.66 -45.64 16.96
C TRP A 245 16.92 -46.39 16.54
N ASP A 246 18.06 -45.89 17.01
CA ASP A 246 19.37 -46.53 16.85
C ASP A 246 19.75 -47.33 18.10
N THR A 247 20.45 -48.46 17.93
CA THR A 247 20.72 -49.40 19.03
C THR A 247 22.18 -49.48 19.47
N TYR A 248 22.40 -49.40 20.78
CA TYR A 248 23.73 -49.37 21.39
C TYR A 248 23.86 -50.31 22.60
N PRO A 249 25.01 -50.99 22.77
CA PRO A 249 25.24 -51.85 23.94
C PRO A 249 25.49 -51.10 25.26
N ASP A 250 25.88 -49.82 25.23
CA ASP A 250 26.17 -49.03 26.44
C ASP A 250 26.05 -47.53 26.16
N CYS A 251 25.24 -46.82 26.96
CA CYS A 251 25.06 -45.37 26.91
C CYS A 251 25.15 -44.75 28.30
N ALA A 252 25.61 -43.50 28.38
CA ALA A 252 25.70 -42.72 29.60
C ALA A 252 25.24 -41.27 29.34
N TRP A 253 24.42 -40.75 30.25
CA TRP A 253 24.04 -39.34 30.28
C TRP A 253 25.24 -38.49 30.68
N GLU A 254 25.60 -37.50 29.87
CA GLU A 254 26.70 -36.57 30.17
C GLU A 254 26.20 -35.24 30.77
N GLY A 255 24.94 -34.85 30.48
CA GLY A 255 24.32 -33.60 30.93
C GLY A 255 25.03 -32.33 30.43
N ASP A 256 24.58 -31.16 30.92
CA ASP A 256 25.06 -29.82 30.57
C ASP A 256 26.59 -29.70 30.50
N LEU A 257 27.10 -29.86 29.28
CA LEU A 257 28.47 -29.52 28.91
C LEU A 257 28.52 -28.01 28.72
N SER A 258 29.66 -27.36 29.04
CA SER A 258 29.82 -25.88 29.10
C SER A 258 29.55 -25.07 27.81
N PHE A 259 28.91 -25.69 26.81
CA PHE A 259 28.43 -25.10 25.56
C PHE A 259 26.93 -25.37 25.28
N GLY A 260 26.16 -25.94 26.22
CA GLY A 260 24.69 -25.80 26.23
C GLY A 260 23.83 -26.98 25.79
N ASP A 261 24.38 -28.20 25.63
CA ASP A 261 23.56 -29.34 25.17
C ASP A 261 23.48 -30.49 26.19
N ASP A 262 22.28 -30.74 26.73
CA ASP A 262 21.92 -31.95 27.48
C ASP A 262 21.74 -33.15 26.54
N ARG A 263 22.48 -34.26 26.77
CA ARG A 263 22.46 -35.44 25.89
C ARG A 263 23.00 -36.72 26.51
N TRP A 264 22.60 -37.84 25.90
CA TRP A 264 23.20 -39.17 26.06
C TRP A 264 24.41 -39.35 25.15
N THR A 265 25.36 -40.18 25.59
CA THR A 265 26.50 -40.62 24.76
C THR A 265 26.63 -42.13 24.77
N CYS A 266 26.88 -42.73 23.60
CA CYS A 266 26.76 -44.17 23.38
C CYS A 266 27.98 -44.79 22.70
N LYS A 267 28.19 -46.10 22.92
CA LYS A 267 29.30 -46.89 22.36
C LYS A 267 28.80 -48.07 21.55
N TYR A 268 29.40 -48.34 20.38
CA TYR A 268 29.04 -49.47 19.51
C TYR A 268 29.64 -50.82 19.93
N ASP A 269 30.73 -50.87 20.72
CA ASP A 269 31.28 -52.13 21.22
C ASP A 269 31.71 -52.05 22.69
N GLY A 270 31.53 -53.14 23.43
CA GLY A 270 31.94 -53.26 24.84
C GLY A 270 33.46 -53.37 25.02
N ASN A 271 34.25 -52.68 24.19
CA ASN A 271 35.70 -52.69 24.22
C ASN A 271 36.23 -51.37 24.77
N THR A 272 37.25 -51.46 25.63
CA THR A 272 37.78 -50.37 26.46
C THR A 272 38.69 -49.40 25.67
N GLY A 273 38.21 -48.87 24.55
CA GLY A 273 38.81 -47.75 23.81
C GLY A 273 37.94 -46.51 24.01
N ASP A 274 38.55 -45.40 24.38
CA ASP A 274 37.92 -44.24 25.03
C ASP A 274 37.10 -43.30 24.11
N ASP A 275 36.33 -43.81 23.15
CA ASP A 275 35.59 -42.93 22.23
C ASP A 275 34.07 -43.21 22.33
N TYR A 276 33.39 -42.42 23.18
CA TYR A 276 31.94 -42.20 23.10
C TYR A 276 31.69 -41.33 21.85
N ASP A 277 31.60 -41.96 20.68
CA ASP A 277 31.60 -41.25 19.39
C ASP A 277 30.20 -40.86 18.86
N ASN A 278 29.12 -41.31 19.51
CA ASN A 278 27.76 -40.94 19.12
C ASN A 278 27.00 -40.37 20.31
N TRP A 279 26.27 -39.30 20.07
CA TRP A 279 25.46 -38.60 21.03
C TRP A 279 24.02 -38.57 20.54
N TRP A 280 23.09 -38.57 21.49
CA TRP A 280 21.65 -38.62 21.23
C TRP A 280 20.89 -37.82 22.29
N TYR A 281 19.79 -37.18 21.95
CA TYR A 281 18.97 -36.43 22.92
C TYR A 281 18.21 -37.36 23.85
N LEU A 282 17.63 -38.45 23.33
CA LEU A 282 16.88 -39.44 24.09
C LEU A 282 17.49 -40.84 23.94
N CYS A 283 17.65 -41.55 25.07
CA CYS A 283 18.03 -42.97 25.07
C CYS A 283 17.28 -43.76 26.15
N GLU A 284 16.77 -44.93 25.79
CA GLU A 284 16.04 -45.84 26.67
C GLU A 284 16.77 -47.19 26.73
N LEU A 285 16.83 -47.84 27.90
CA LEU A 285 17.39 -49.19 28.03
C LEU A 285 16.28 -50.23 27.98
N ASP A 286 16.22 -51.01 26.90
CA ASP A 286 15.28 -52.12 26.83
C ASP A 286 15.76 -53.29 27.71
N ALA A 287 14.92 -53.66 28.68
CA ALA A 287 15.19 -54.77 29.59
C ALA A 287 15.08 -56.15 28.91
N ASP A 288 14.36 -56.25 27.79
CA ASP A 288 14.10 -57.51 27.09
C ASP A 288 15.30 -57.96 26.23
N ASP A 289 15.98 -57.03 25.55
CA ASP A 289 17.18 -57.32 24.75
C ASP A 289 18.50 -56.84 25.38
N GLY A 290 18.42 -55.95 26.38
CA GLY A 290 19.57 -55.41 27.10
C GLY A 290 20.34 -54.35 26.30
N MET A 291 19.72 -53.75 25.28
CA MET A 291 20.29 -52.72 24.42
C MET A 291 19.66 -51.35 24.73
N TRP A 292 20.42 -50.30 24.50
CA TRP A 292 19.93 -48.94 24.50
C TRP A 292 19.35 -48.60 23.13
N HIS A 293 18.16 -48.01 23.11
CA HIS A 293 17.51 -47.47 21.92
C HIS A 293 17.54 -45.96 22.05
N CYS A 294 18.12 -45.27 21.07
CA CYS A 294 18.34 -43.84 21.10
C CYS A 294 17.79 -43.15 19.86
N THR A 295 17.29 -41.93 20.02
CA THR A 295 16.72 -41.11 18.93
C THR A 295 17.00 -39.63 19.19
N ASP A 296 17.09 -38.87 18.10
CA ASP A 296 17.15 -37.40 18.07
C ASP A 296 15.86 -36.79 17.52
N ASP A 297 14.85 -37.62 17.20
CA ASP A 297 13.59 -37.17 16.60
C ASP A 297 12.68 -36.43 17.61
N PHE A 298 13.13 -36.28 18.86
CA PHE A 298 12.48 -35.47 19.88
C PHE A 298 13.41 -34.35 20.33
N ASP A 299 12.83 -33.18 20.59
CA ASP A 299 13.58 -31.99 21.05
C ASP A 299 14.38 -32.26 22.32
N GLN A 300 15.45 -31.50 22.48
CA GLN A 300 16.32 -31.60 23.64
C GLN A 300 15.59 -31.26 24.94
N ASN A 301 15.65 -32.16 25.92
CA ASN A 301 15.10 -31.91 27.25
C ASN A 301 16.01 -32.47 28.35
N SER A 302 16.31 -31.66 29.37
CA SER A 302 17.10 -32.07 30.55
C SER A 302 16.46 -33.25 31.32
N GLY A 303 15.13 -33.38 31.23
CA GLY A 303 14.33 -34.48 31.79
C GLY A 303 14.63 -35.84 31.16
N TYR A 304 15.20 -35.88 29.95
CA TYR A 304 15.63 -37.13 29.32
C TYR A 304 16.79 -37.80 30.03
N SER A 305 17.42 -37.15 31.01
CA SER A 305 18.35 -37.80 31.93
C SER A 305 17.73 -38.99 32.69
N GLU A 306 16.39 -39.02 32.82
CA GLU A 306 15.64 -40.10 33.46
C GLU A 306 15.10 -41.15 32.47
N SER A 307 15.32 -40.98 31.16
CA SER A 307 14.72 -41.81 30.10
C SER A 307 15.21 -43.25 30.06
N ARG A 308 16.24 -43.58 30.85
CA ARG A 308 16.82 -44.92 30.90
C ARG A 308 15.79 -46.03 31.11
N ASP A 309 14.81 -45.83 31.99
CA ASP A 309 13.84 -46.85 32.36
C ASP A 309 12.49 -46.67 31.61
N TRP A 310 12.44 -45.82 30.57
CA TRP A 310 11.26 -45.60 29.73
C TRP A 310 11.12 -46.69 28.65
N THR A 311 9.97 -46.72 27.97
CA THR A 311 9.60 -47.78 27.02
C THR A 311 9.03 -47.27 25.70
N TYR A 312 9.21 -45.99 25.36
CA TYR A 312 8.63 -45.35 24.19
C TYR A 312 9.06 -45.96 22.86
N HIS A 313 10.29 -46.47 22.76
CA HIS A 313 10.71 -47.21 21.55
C HIS A 313 9.89 -48.49 21.30
N ASN A 314 9.26 -49.05 22.34
CA ASN A 314 8.50 -50.31 22.28
C ASN A 314 6.98 -50.08 22.20
N ASP A 315 6.46 -49.03 22.83
CA ASP A 315 5.02 -48.75 22.90
C ASP A 315 4.57 -47.57 22.02
N GLY A 316 5.51 -46.88 21.36
CA GLY A 316 5.24 -45.78 20.44
C GLY A 316 4.73 -44.52 21.14
N GLY A 317 4.97 -44.37 22.44
CA GLY A 317 4.64 -43.16 23.17
C GLY A 317 5.56 -41.98 22.83
N ASP A 318 5.13 -40.78 23.18
CA ASP A 318 5.87 -39.54 22.98
C ASP A 318 6.36 -39.00 24.34
N PRO A 319 7.67 -38.86 24.57
CA PRO A 319 8.24 -38.36 25.81
C PRO A 319 7.87 -36.90 26.13
N ARG A 320 7.47 -36.10 25.13
CA ARG A 320 6.98 -34.72 25.31
C ARG A 320 5.67 -34.68 26.10
N VAL A 321 4.93 -35.78 26.15
CA VAL A 321 3.63 -35.89 26.85
C VAL A 321 3.79 -36.27 28.33
N GLY A 322 5.02 -36.35 28.87
CA GLY A 322 5.24 -36.92 30.22
C GLY A 322 6.33 -36.30 31.09
N THR A 323 7.20 -35.44 30.57
CA THR A 323 8.12 -34.63 31.40
C THR A 323 7.66 -33.20 31.37
N GLY A 324 7.42 -32.62 32.55
CA GLY A 324 7.05 -31.21 32.72
C GLY A 324 8.12 -30.28 32.15
N SER A 325 8.05 -30.09 30.84
CA SER A 325 8.41 -28.87 30.16
C SER A 325 7.29 -27.90 30.48
N GLU A 326 7.56 -26.97 31.39
CA GLU A 326 6.88 -25.68 31.41
C GLU A 326 7.28 -24.97 30.10
N SER A 327 6.60 -25.33 29.02
CA SER A 327 6.26 -24.40 27.95
C SER A 327 4.80 -24.11 28.18
N ASP A 328 4.56 -23.06 28.97
CA ASP A 328 3.27 -22.40 29.07
C ASP A 328 2.88 -21.98 27.65
N ASP A 329 1.79 -22.55 27.14
CA ASP A 329 0.92 -22.14 26.02
C ASP A 329 0.11 -23.40 25.62
N GLU A 330 -0.91 -23.79 26.40
CA GLU A 330 -1.88 -24.80 25.95
C GLU A 330 -2.77 -24.15 24.88
N GLU A 331 -2.44 -24.35 23.60
CA GLU A 331 -3.26 -23.90 22.47
C GLU A 331 -4.56 -24.73 22.38
N VAL A 332 -5.70 -24.05 22.36
CA VAL A 332 -7.02 -24.62 22.06
C VAL A 332 -7.29 -24.38 20.58
N TYR A 333 -7.53 -25.45 19.82
CA TYR A 333 -7.76 -25.35 18.36
C TYR A 333 -9.18 -25.78 18.00
N ILE A 334 -9.86 -24.95 17.21
CA ILE A 334 -11.18 -25.19 16.64
C ILE A 334 -11.10 -25.03 15.12
N GLY A 335 -11.35 -26.11 14.38
CA GLY A 335 -11.50 -26.08 12.93
C GLY A 335 -12.97 -26.31 12.54
N GLU A 336 -13.48 -25.49 11.62
CA GLU A 336 -14.86 -25.49 11.17
C GLU A 336 -14.95 -25.62 9.64
N ASP A 337 -15.99 -26.28 9.16
CA ASP A 337 -16.29 -26.38 7.73
C ASP A 337 -17.47 -25.45 7.37
N ALA A 338 -17.25 -24.57 6.40
CA ALA A 338 -18.30 -23.75 5.82
C ALA A 338 -19.10 -24.56 4.77
N SER A 339 -20.37 -24.84 5.08
CA SER A 339 -21.32 -25.49 4.17
C SER A 339 -21.62 -24.69 2.90
N SER A 340 -21.55 -23.36 3.00
CA SER A 340 -21.72 -22.43 1.88
C SER A 340 -21.14 -21.06 2.23
N HIS A 341 -20.54 -20.42 1.24
CA HIS A 341 -20.15 -19.03 1.29
C HIS A 341 -20.50 -18.35 -0.03
N THR A 342 -21.42 -17.40 0.05
CA THR A 342 -21.96 -16.71 -1.13
C THR A 342 -22.07 -15.22 -0.85
N GLY A 343 -21.96 -14.42 -1.88
CA GLY A 343 -22.13 -12.98 -1.74
C GLY A 343 -22.27 -12.27 -3.07
N ASP A 344 -22.71 -11.02 -3.01
CA ASP A 344 -22.80 -10.11 -4.14
C ASP A 344 -21.95 -8.86 -3.85
N PHE A 345 -21.41 -8.22 -4.88
CA PHE A 345 -20.72 -6.94 -4.75
C PHE A 345 -21.07 -5.97 -5.87
N SER A 346 -20.90 -4.68 -5.58
CA SER A 346 -21.00 -3.57 -6.53
C SER A 346 -19.93 -2.54 -6.19
N THR A 347 -19.13 -2.18 -7.18
CA THR A 347 -18.04 -1.19 -7.04
C THR A 347 -18.16 -0.10 -8.09
N ALA A 348 -17.61 1.07 -7.77
CA ALA A 348 -17.45 2.19 -8.68
C ALA A 348 -16.05 2.77 -8.52
N ILE A 349 -15.47 3.18 -9.64
CA ILE A 349 -14.14 3.78 -9.71
C ILE A 349 -14.24 5.01 -10.61
N ASP A 350 -13.61 6.09 -10.18
CA ASP A 350 -13.41 7.30 -10.96
C ASP A 350 -11.94 7.72 -10.79
N PHE A 351 -11.29 8.13 -11.87
CA PHE A 351 -10.01 8.82 -11.74
C PHE A 351 -9.88 9.93 -12.76
N SER A 352 -9.12 10.95 -12.39
CA SER A 352 -8.72 12.00 -13.31
C SER A 352 -7.28 12.43 -13.04
N PHE A 353 -6.59 12.78 -14.12
CA PHE A 353 -5.26 13.36 -14.11
C PHE A 353 -5.21 14.45 -15.16
N HIS A 354 -4.80 15.64 -14.76
CA HIS A 354 -4.64 16.78 -15.63
C HIS A 354 -3.28 17.40 -15.38
N LEU A 355 -2.55 17.72 -16.44
CA LEU A 355 -1.26 18.39 -16.41
C LEU A 355 -1.25 19.42 -17.54
N ASN A 356 -0.97 20.66 -17.23
CA ASN A 356 -0.84 21.71 -18.23
C ASN A 356 0.33 22.65 -17.94
N GLY A 357 0.67 23.46 -18.94
CA GLY A 357 1.56 24.60 -18.75
C GLY A 357 3.05 24.25 -18.67
N LEU A 358 3.40 23.03 -19.09
CA LEU A 358 4.79 22.66 -19.35
C LEU A 358 5.39 23.50 -20.50
N PRO A 359 6.64 23.98 -20.38
CA PRO A 359 7.30 24.80 -21.39
C PRO A 359 7.82 23.95 -22.57
N SER A 360 6.90 23.26 -23.25
CA SER A 360 7.15 22.37 -24.40
C SER A 360 7.89 23.06 -25.56
N GLU A 361 7.65 24.36 -25.76
CA GLU A 361 8.33 25.18 -26.79
C GLU A 361 9.84 25.32 -26.59
N GLU A 362 10.30 25.24 -25.35
CA GLU A 362 11.71 25.35 -25.03
C GLU A 362 12.49 24.05 -25.27
N LEU A 363 11.75 22.95 -25.50
CA LEU A 363 12.30 21.66 -25.91
C LEU A 363 12.00 21.34 -27.38
N GLY A 364 11.56 22.36 -28.14
CA GLY A 364 11.36 22.29 -29.59
C GLY A 364 9.98 21.81 -30.03
N TYR A 365 9.03 21.65 -29.11
CA TYR A 365 7.65 21.22 -29.39
C TYR A 365 6.69 22.41 -29.49
N PRO A 366 5.61 22.37 -30.27
CA PRO A 366 4.54 23.36 -30.18
C PRO A 366 4.01 23.55 -28.74
N ALA A 367 3.61 24.79 -28.40
CA ALA A 367 3.04 25.10 -27.09
C ALA A 367 1.77 24.26 -26.81
N GLY A 368 1.72 23.65 -25.63
CA GLY A 368 0.63 22.76 -25.19
C GLY A 368 0.74 21.33 -25.70
N ASP A 369 1.82 20.96 -26.41
CA ASP A 369 2.01 19.58 -26.89
C ASP A 369 2.16 18.55 -25.76
N TRP A 370 2.46 19.01 -24.54
CA TRP A 370 2.63 18.17 -23.35
C TRP A 370 1.51 18.35 -22.33
N ASP A 371 0.46 19.10 -22.69
CA ASP A 371 -0.73 19.15 -21.86
C ASP A 371 -1.41 17.78 -21.94
N VAL A 372 -1.57 17.12 -20.80
CA VAL A 372 -2.13 15.77 -20.69
C VAL A 372 -3.38 15.85 -19.84
N SER A 373 -4.47 15.28 -20.34
CA SER A 373 -5.71 15.12 -19.59
C SER A 373 -6.22 13.71 -19.81
N VAL A 374 -6.35 12.98 -18.71
CA VAL A 374 -6.74 11.58 -18.69
C VAL A 374 -7.80 11.45 -17.62
N SER A 375 -8.95 10.88 -17.96
CA SER A 375 -9.99 10.57 -16.99
C SER A 375 -10.78 9.37 -17.49
N ASP A 376 -11.10 8.45 -16.59
CA ASP A 376 -12.01 7.36 -16.89
C ASP A 376 -12.83 6.98 -15.66
N ASP A 377 -13.96 6.34 -15.91
CA ASP A 377 -14.88 5.84 -14.88
C ASP A 377 -15.30 4.41 -15.21
N ALA A 378 -15.43 3.59 -14.17
CA ALA A 378 -15.86 2.22 -14.32
C ALA A 378 -16.78 1.81 -13.16
N VAL A 379 -17.73 0.95 -13.48
CA VAL A 379 -18.56 0.28 -12.47
C VAL A 379 -18.49 -1.22 -12.71
N ASP A 380 -18.37 -1.98 -11.63
CA ASP A 380 -18.42 -3.43 -11.67
C ASP A 380 -19.43 -3.97 -10.66
N SER A 381 -19.97 -5.15 -10.95
CA SER A 381 -20.85 -5.85 -10.04
C SER A 381 -20.83 -7.34 -10.36
N GLY A 382 -20.71 -8.17 -9.34
CA GLY A 382 -20.62 -9.61 -9.49
C GLY A 382 -21.23 -10.36 -8.31
N SER A 383 -21.13 -11.68 -8.38
CA SER A 383 -21.55 -12.59 -7.33
C SER A 383 -20.52 -13.70 -7.19
N PHE A 384 -20.18 -14.09 -5.97
CA PHE A 384 -19.27 -15.19 -5.69
C PHE A 384 -19.95 -16.33 -4.93
N ASP A 385 -19.47 -17.54 -5.19
CA ASP A 385 -19.83 -18.80 -4.50
C ASP A 385 -18.53 -19.60 -4.42
N THR A 386 -17.77 -19.34 -3.37
CA THR A 386 -16.38 -19.80 -3.17
C THR A 386 -16.22 -20.36 -1.77
N GLU A 387 -15.10 -21.01 -1.50
CA GLU A 387 -14.77 -21.42 -0.14
C GLU A 387 -14.47 -20.19 0.74
N PHE A 388 -14.89 -20.25 2.00
CA PHE A 388 -14.54 -19.22 2.99
C PHE A 388 -13.39 -19.73 3.82
N ILE A 389 -12.27 -19.01 3.76
CA ILE A 389 -11.08 -19.32 4.53
C ILE A 389 -10.89 -18.22 5.58
N CYS A 390 -10.67 -18.61 6.83
CA CYS A 390 -10.43 -17.69 7.92
C CYS A 390 -9.56 -18.38 8.98
N GLU A 391 -8.52 -17.71 9.44
CA GLU A 391 -7.70 -18.16 10.57
C GLU A 391 -7.51 -16.98 11.51
N MET A 392 -7.93 -17.14 12.76
CA MET A 392 -7.87 -16.08 13.77
C MET A 392 -7.42 -16.65 15.12
N GLY A 393 -6.58 -15.88 15.81
CA GLY A 393 -6.14 -16.18 17.17
C GLY A 393 -6.73 -15.21 18.19
N PHE A 394 -7.03 -15.72 19.38
CA PHE A 394 -7.42 -14.92 20.55
C PHE A 394 -6.70 -15.42 21.81
N MET A 395 -6.11 -14.51 22.58
CA MET A 395 -5.38 -14.85 23.80
C MET A 395 -5.76 -13.90 24.92
N ILE A 396 -6.14 -14.43 26.08
CA ILE A 396 -6.27 -13.61 27.30
C ILE A 396 -4.90 -13.52 27.95
N HIS A 397 -4.41 -12.30 28.19
CA HIS A 397 -3.10 -12.08 28.79
C HIS A 397 -3.06 -12.56 30.25
N GLU A 398 -1.92 -13.10 30.70
CA GLU A 398 -1.75 -13.58 32.07
C GLU A 398 -1.85 -12.45 33.09
N ASP A 399 -2.46 -12.72 34.26
CA ASP A 399 -2.60 -11.76 35.37
C ASP A 399 -3.20 -10.38 34.96
N SER A 400 -4.00 -10.34 33.90
CA SER A 400 -4.46 -9.11 33.23
C SER A 400 -5.81 -8.54 33.71
N ALA A 401 -6.38 -9.10 34.79
CA ALA A 401 -7.67 -8.66 35.30
C ALA A 401 -7.58 -7.21 35.83
N GLN A 402 -8.43 -6.33 35.33
CA GLN A 402 -8.49 -4.92 35.71
C GLN A 402 -9.93 -4.40 35.79
N THR A 403 -10.14 -3.32 36.54
CA THR A 403 -11.42 -2.59 36.53
C THR A 403 -11.27 -1.31 35.74
N ILE A 404 -12.02 -1.21 34.64
CA ILE A 404 -12.11 0.01 33.85
C ILE A 404 -13.31 0.87 34.28
N ILE A 405 -13.21 2.17 34.04
CA ILE A 405 -14.28 3.15 34.26
C ILE A 405 -14.72 3.67 32.90
N MET A 406 -15.98 3.43 32.56
CA MET A 406 -16.61 3.91 31.32
C MET A 406 -16.99 5.38 31.44
N ASP A 407 -17.31 6.04 30.33
CA ASP A 407 -17.61 7.47 30.26
C ASP A 407 -18.85 7.88 31.07
N ASP A 408 -19.79 6.96 31.25
CA ASP A 408 -20.99 7.16 32.09
C ASP A 408 -20.71 7.03 33.59
N GLY A 409 -19.47 6.72 33.97
CA GLY A 409 -18.98 6.50 35.32
C GLY A 409 -19.33 5.12 35.90
N SER A 410 -19.85 4.20 35.08
CA SER A 410 -19.94 2.78 35.42
C SER A 410 -18.56 2.13 35.43
N SER A 411 -18.45 0.98 36.09
CA SER A 411 -17.19 0.23 36.20
C SER A 411 -17.42 -1.20 35.76
N LEU A 412 -16.47 -1.75 34.99
CA LEU A 412 -16.52 -3.10 34.44
C LEU A 412 -15.22 -3.84 34.76
N GLU A 413 -15.31 -5.11 35.19
CA GLU A 413 -14.15 -5.99 35.33
C GLU A 413 -13.86 -6.61 33.96
N VAL A 414 -12.64 -6.43 33.46
CA VAL A 414 -12.21 -6.87 32.14
C VAL A 414 -10.85 -7.56 32.22
N PHE A 415 -10.51 -8.32 31.19
CA PHE A 415 -9.19 -8.87 30.97
C PHE A 415 -8.53 -8.20 29.77
N GLU A 416 -7.21 -8.10 29.78
CA GLU A 416 -6.48 -7.71 28.58
C GLU A 416 -6.35 -8.91 27.66
N ALA A 417 -6.54 -8.69 26.36
CA ALA A 417 -6.47 -9.74 25.37
C ALA A 417 -5.74 -9.29 24.09
N TRP A 418 -5.21 -10.28 23.37
CA TRP A 418 -4.70 -10.14 22.01
C TRP A 418 -5.69 -10.80 21.04
N GLY A 419 -5.95 -10.14 19.91
CA GLY A 419 -6.87 -10.63 18.89
C GLY A 419 -7.35 -9.48 18.01
N SER A 420 -8.48 -9.67 17.33
CA SER A 420 -9.15 -8.60 16.59
C SER A 420 -10.12 -7.81 17.48
N PRO A 421 -10.20 -6.47 17.36
CA PRO A 421 -11.23 -5.67 18.04
C PRO A 421 -12.64 -5.93 17.50
N LEU A 422 -12.75 -6.61 16.34
CA LEU A 422 -14.00 -7.09 15.76
C LEU A 422 -14.15 -8.59 16.05
N PRO A 423 -15.38 -9.14 16.03
CA PRO A 423 -15.57 -10.58 16.02
C PRO A 423 -14.69 -11.25 14.96
N MET A 424 -14.13 -12.42 15.29
CA MET A 424 -13.18 -13.12 14.41
C MET A 424 -13.79 -13.36 13.01
N GLY A 425 -15.07 -13.77 12.94
CA GLY A 425 -15.79 -13.94 11.68
C GLY A 425 -15.94 -12.65 10.88
N MET A 426 -16.22 -11.52 11.54
CA MET A 426 -16.34 -10.20 10.89
C MET A 426 -15.02 -9.77 10.24
N THR A 427 -13.90 -9.98 10.94
CA THR A 427 -12.56 -9.60 10.46
C THR A 427 -12.23 -10.29 9.14
N CYS A 428 -12.40 -11.61 9.09
CA CYS A 428 -12.20 -12.39 7.87
C CYS A 428 -13.23 -12.04 6.79
N ALA A 429 -14.49 -11.81 7.15
CA ALA A 429 -15.53 -11.46 6.20
C ALA A 429 -15.27 -10.11 5.52
N ILE A 430 -14.82 -9.08 6.25
CA ILE A 430 -14.44 -7.78 5.66
C ILE A 430 -13.28 -7.97 4.68
N ALA A 431 -12.24 -8.71 5.07
CA ALA A 431 -11.11 -8.97 4.19
C ALA A 431 -11.53 -9.71 2.91
N ASN A 432 -12.37 -10.74 3.04
CA ASN A 432 -12.90 -11.50 1.91
C ASN A 432 -13.77 -10.63 0.98
N LEU A 433 -14.67 -9.82 1.56
CA LEU A 433 -15.53 -8.89 0.81
C LEU A 433 -14.72 -7.87 0.03
N PHE A 434 -13.67 -7.33 0.65
CA PHE A 434 -12.75 -6.40 -0.02
C PHE A 434 -12.03 -7.07 -1.19
N MET A 435 -11.49 -8.29 -1.00
CA MET A 435 -10.78 -9.01 -2.06
C MET A 435 -11.69 -9.36 -3.25
N ASN A 436 -12.90 -9.86 -3.01
CA ASN A 436 -13.84 -10.16 -4.10
C ASN A 436 -14.29 -8.90 -4.84
N ALA A 437 -14.52 -7.80 -4.11
CA ALA A 437 -14.89 -6.51 -4.72
C ALA A 437 -13.75 -5.94 -5.58
N LEU A 438 -12.49 -6.17 -5.19
CA LEU A 438 -11.31 -5.72 -5.92
C LEU A 438 -10.99 -6.58 -7.16
N GLU A 439 -11.19 -7.90 -7.06
CA GLU A 439 -10.98 -8.85 -8.17
C GLU A 439 -12.01 -8.64 -9.30
N GLY A 440 -13.27 -8.36 -8.93
CA GLY A 440 -14.35 -8.11 -9.90
C GLY A 440 -14.90 -9.38 -10.57
N ASP A 441 -15.83 -9.22 -11.53
CA ASP A 441 -16.46 -10.34 -12.28
C ASP A 441 -15.62 -10.77 -13.52
N GLY A 442 -14.44 -10.15 -13.71
CA GLY A 442 -13.59 -10.30 -14.89
C GLY A 442 -12.61 -11.48 -14.86
N PRO A 443 -12.14 -11.98 -16.02
CA PRO A 443 -11.11 -13.03 -16.10
C PRO A 443 -9.68 -12.54 -15.78
N GLU A 444 -9.48 -11.23 -15.64
CA GLU A 444 -8.22 -10.56 -15.29
C GLU A 444 -8.38 -10.06 -13.85
N SER A 445 -7.47 -10.41 -12.94
CA SER A 445 -7.66 -10.25 -11.50
C SER A 445 -7.53 -8.81 -10.96
N PHE A 446 -7.43 -7.80 -11.85
CA PHE A 446 -7.34 -6.38 -11.49
C PHE A 446 -7.91 -5.48 -12.61
N PRO A 447 -9.23 -5.24 -12.63
CA PRO A 447 -9.87 -4.36 -13.63
C PRO A 447 -9.25 -2.95 -13.66
N TYR A 448 -8.69 -2.51 -12.52
CA TYR A 448 -8.04 -1.21 -12.37
C TYR A 448 -6.76 -1.05 -13.19
N ALA A 449 -5.89 -2.08 -13.21
CA ALA A 449 -4.63 -2.01 -13.94
C ALA A 449 -4.89 -1.95 -15.45
N ASP A 450 -5.87 -2.72 -15.93
CA ASP A 450 -6.28 -2.74 -17.34
C ASP A 450 -6.97 -1.44 -17.76
N LEU A 451 -7.84 -0.88 -16.90
CA LEU A 451 -8.48 0.41 -17.13
C LEU A 451 -7.42 1.50 -17.27
N LEU A 452 -6.49 1.55 -16.32
CA LEU A 452 -5.40 2.51 -16.36
C LEU A 452 -4.49 2.30 -17.58
N GLU A 453 -4.07 1.07 -17.85
CA GLU A 453 -3.21 0.78 -19.01
C GLU A 453 -3.90 1.17 -20.30
N SER A 454 -5.17 0.81 -20.50
CA SER A 454 -5.93 1.16 -21.70
C SER A 454 -6.16 2.67 -21.83
N THR A 455 -6.46 3.36 -20.72
CA THR A 455 -6.68 4.81 -20.73
C THR A 455 -5.37 5.54 -21.01
N VAL A 456 -4.27 5.11 -20.39
CA VAL A 456 -2.93 5.65 -20.66
C VAL A 456 -2.49 5.31 -22.08
N GLU A 457 -2.78 4.13 -22.62
CA GLU A 457 -2.49 3.81 -24.03
C GLU A 457 -3.29 4.65 -25.02
N GLU A 458 -4.55 4.93 -24.72
CA GLU A 458 -5.40 5.77 -25.58
C GLU A 458 -4.99 7.25 -25.52
N ASN A 459 -4.57 7.72 -24.35
CA ASN A 459 -4.32 9.14 -24.10
C ASN A 459 -2.83 9.51 -23.99
N ALA A 460 -1.91 8.53 -24.02
CA ALA A 460 -0.48 8.80 -24.06
C ALA A 460 -0.19 9.63 -25.32
N PRO A 461 0.35 10.85 -25.17
CA PRO A 461 0.90 11.54 -26.32
C PRO A 461 1.97 10.62 -26.92
N ASP A 462 2.02 10.56 -28.25
CA ASP A 462 3.10 9.89 -28.96
C ASP A 462 4.40 10.65 -28.68
N LEU A 463 5.02 10.34 -27.53
CA LEU A 463 6.26 10.91 -27.03
C LEU A 463 7.44 10.30 -27.81
N GLY A 464 7.34 10.34 -29.14
CA GLY A 464 8.45 10.16 -30.07
C GLY A 464 9.31 8.92 -29.81
N GLY A 465 8.69 7.75 -29.72
CA GLY A 465 9.43 6.49 -29.81
C GLY A 465 10.14 6.42 -31.16
N SER A 466 11.41 5.99 -31.20
CA SER A 466 12.08 5.71 -32.46
C SER A 466 11.44 4.47 -33.08
N ASP A 467 10.51 4.66 -34.01
CA ASP A 467 10.01 3.57 -34.84
C ASP A 467 11.19 2.93 -35.61
N GLU A 468 11.16 1.60 -35.75
CA GLU A 468 12.09 0.85 -36.59
C GLU A 468 11.34 0.34 -37.82
N ILE A 469 11.98 0.37 -38.98
CA ILE A 469 11.46 -0.24 -40.21
C ILE A 469 11.78 -1.72 -40.19
N TYR A 470 10.77 -2.57 -40.39
CA TYR A 470 10.96 -4.00 -40.62
C TYR A 470 9.99 -4.54 -41.65
N ALA A 471 10.52 -5.08 -42.75
CA ALA A 471 9.70 -5.80 -43.71
C ALA A 471 10.45 -6.97 -44.34
N GLU A 472 9.80 -8.12 -44.42
CA GLU A 472 10.33 -9.34 -45.03
C GLU A 472 9.37 -9.96 -46.04
N ASN A 473 9.94 -10.69 -47.01
CA ASN A 473 9.21 -11.56 -47.92
C ASN A 473 9.91 -12.91 -48.03
N ASP A 474 9.25 -13.94 -47.51
CA ASP A 474 9.81 -15.28 -47.30
C ASP A 474 9.54 -16.28 -48.45
N PHE A 475 9.11 -15.81 -49.63
CA PHE A 475 8.89 -16.68 -50.79
C PHE A 475 10.23 -17.14 -51.41
N ALA A 476 10.19 -17.98 -52.46
CA ALA A 476 11.33 -18.80 -52.93
C ALA A 476 12.66 -18.04 -53.16
N ASP A 477 12.62 -16.73 -53.36
CA ASP A 477 13.70 -15.76 -53.35
C ASP A 477 13.40 -14.75 -52.24
N GLY A 478 14.11 -14.81 -51.11
CA GLY A 478 13.76 -14.07 -49.90
C GLY A 478 14.44 -12.71 -49.83
N VAL A 479 13.70 -11.65 -49.47
CA VAL A 479 14.24 -10.30 -49.26
C VAL A 479 13.71 -9.71 -47.95
N GLU A 480 14.58 -9.05 -47.21
CA GLU A 480 14.28 -8.42 -45.92
C GLU A 480 14.96 -7.05 -45.83
N MET A 481 14.29 -6.12 -45.18
CA MET A 481 14.85 -4.84 -44.80
C MET A 481 14.65 -4.59 -43.30
N TYR A 482 15.67 -4.03 -42.66
CA TYR A 482 15.62 -3.56 -41.30
C TYR A 482 16.24 -2.16 -41.24
N GLY A 483 15.57 -1.19 -40.64
CA GLY A 483 16.05 0.19 -40.62
C GLY A 483 15.77 0.89 -39.31
N TRP A 484 16.68 1.78 -38.94
CA TRP A 484 16.58 2.59 -37.73
C TRP A 484 17.06 4.02 -37.99
N GLN A 485 16.47 4.98 -37.28
CA GLN A 485 16.91 6.37 -37.36
C GLN A 485 18.34 6.51 -36.83
N SER A 486 19.21 7.17 -37.59
CA SER A 486 20.62 7.40 -37.26
C SER A 486 20.99 8.84 -37.59
N GLY A 487 20.97 9.72 -36.57
CA GLY A 487 21.15 11.16 -36.75
C GLY A 487 20.07 11.77 -37.66
N SER A 488 20.49 12.44 -38.73
CA SER A 488 19.58 13.14 -39.67
C SER A 488 19.06 12.26 -40.82
N GLY A 489 19.20 10.94 -40.75
CA GLY A 489 18.85 10.02 -41.84
C GLY A 489 18.46 8.64 -41.35
N LEU A 490 18.15 7.77 -42.30
CA LEU A 490 17.77 6.38 -42.05
C LEU A 490 18.94 5.47 -42.41
N GLU A 491 19.38 4.66 -41.45
CA GLU A 491 20.27 3.53 -41.73
C GLU A 491 19.42 2.30 -42.02
N LEU A 492 19.65 1.66 -43.17
CA LEU A 492 18.84 0.56 -43.69
C LEU A 492 19.74 -0.61 -44.06
N ASP A 493 19.58 -1.73 -43.37
CA ASP A 493 20.15 -3.01 -43.73
C ASP A 493 19.19 -3.79 -44.62
N VAL A 494 19.69 -4.23 -45.78
CA VAL A 494 18.93 -5.03 -46.74
C VAL A 494 19.59 -6.38 -46.89
N TYR A 495 18.82 -7.44 -46.66
CA TYR A 495 19.25 -8.83 -46.78
C TYR A 495 18.50 -9.51 -47.92
N ASN A 496 19.21 -10.36 -48.65
CA ASN A 496 18.63 -11.15 -49.73
C ASN A 496 19.24 -12.55 -49.73
N TRP A 497 18.40 -13.58 -49.82
CA TRP A 497 18.81 -14.98 -49.75
C TRP A 497 17.97 -15.88 -50.66
N ASN A 498 18.43 -17.12 -50.84
CA ASN A 498 17.80 -18.16 -51.67
C ASN A 498 17.75 -17.88 -53.18
N LEU A 499 18.48 -16.88 -53.69
CA LEU A 499 18.56 -16.65 -55.14
C LEU A 499 19.24 -17.83 -55.85
N ASP A 500 18.66 -18.31 -56.95
CA ASP A 500 19.20 -19.45 -57.73
C ASP A 500 20.46 -19.07 -58.53
N SER A 501 21.58 -18.96 -57.79
CA SER A 501 22.90 -18.62 -58.33
C SER A 501 23.45 -19.63 -59.35
N ASP A 502 22.85 -20.83 -59.45
CA ASP A 502 23.26 -21.86 -60.42
C ASP A 502 22.70 -21.59 -61.84
N GLU A 503 21.63 -20.80 -61.97
CA GLU A 503 21.03 -20.41 -63.27
C GLU A 503 21.56 -19.07 -63.82
N GLY A 504 22.35 -18.32 -63.04
CA GLY A 504 22.93 -17.04 -63.46
C GLY A 504 21.91 -15.91 -63.54
N GLU A 505 20.88 -15.98 -62.70
CA GLU A 505 19.87 -14.94 -62.53
C GLU A 505 20.50 -13.69 -61.88
N ILE A 506 20.02 -12.53 -62.33
CA ILE A 506 20.51 -11.23 -61.87
C ILE A 506 19.28 -10.48 -61.38
N TYR A 507 19.32 -9.98 -60.15
CA TYR A 507 18.23 -9.22 -59.55
C TYR A 507 18.63 -7.75 -59.45
N GLU A 508 17.70 -6.85 -59.75
CA GLU A 508 17.83 -5.40 -59.53
C GLU A 508 16.96 -5.04 -58.33
N ILE A 509 17.59 -4.55 -57.27
CA ILE A 509 16.91 -4.02 -56.09
C ILE A 509 16.79 -2.50 -56.28
N SER A 510 15.58 -1.98 -56.10
CA SER A 510 15.27 -0.55 -56.14
C SER A 510 14.56 -0.16 -54.85
N ILE A 511 15.11 0.81 -54.15
CA ILE A 511 14.59 1.34 -52.89
C ILE A 511 14.15 2.77 -53.15
N VAL A 512 12.94 3.09 -52.71
CA VAL A 512 12.33 4.41 -52.84
C VAL A 512 11.80 4.81 -51.47
N MET A 513 12.38 5.88 -50.92
CA MET A 513 11.83 6.51 -49.74
C MET A 513 10.89 7.63 -50.17
N SER A 514 9.71 7.71 -49.57
CA SER A 514 8.72 8.74 -49.86
C SER A 514 8.15 9.37 -48.60
N ASP A 515 7.87 10.67 -48.68
CA ASP A 515 7.22 11.41 -47.60
C ASP A 515 5.70 11.10 -47.54
N SER A 516 5.05 11.56 -46.47
CA SER A 516 3.59 11.47 -46.26
C SER A 516 2.71 12.01 -47.40
N SER A 517 3.27 12.79 -48.34
CA SER A 517 2.58 13.29 -49.54
C SER A 517 2.75 12.38 -50.77
N GLY A 518 3.50 11.29 -50.64
CA GLY A 518 3.86 10.37 -51.71
C GLY A 518 4.94 10.92 -52.66
N LYS A 519 5.68 11.94 -52.23
CA LYS A 519 6.81 12.48 -53.00
C LYS A 519 8.07 11.71 -52.61
N THR A 520 8.79 11.20 -53.61
CA THR A 520 10.09 10.56 -53.40
C THR A 520 11.09 11.53 -52.79
N VAL A 521 11.66 11.13 -51.66
CA VAL A 521 12.66 11.86 -50.88
C VAL A 521 14.06 11.41 -51.29
N ASP A 522 14.31 10.10 -51.25
CA ASP A 522 15.57 9.49 -51.69
C ASP A 522 15.33 8.17 -52.43
N THR A 523 16.31 7.73 -53.21
CA THR A 523 16.25 6.46 -53.93
C THR A 523 17.61 5.83 -54.08
N TYR A 524 17.65 4.51 -53.92
CA TYR A 524 18.85 3.72 -54.07
C TYR A 524 18.58 2.52 -54.98
N SER A 525 19.56 2.10 -55.77
CA SER A 525 19.40 0.90 -56.59
C SER A 525 20.73 0.21 -56.84
N PHE A 526 20.72 -1.12 -56.74
CA PHE A 526 21.89 -1.97 -56.92
C PHE A 526 21.49 -3.33 -57.51
N VAL A 527 22.49 -4.08 -57.96
CA VAL A 527 22.31 -5.35 -58.64
C VAL A 527 22.91 -6.46 -57.79
N VAL A 528 22.17 -7.55 -57.62
CA VAL A 528 22.55 -8.74 -56.87
C VAL A 528 22.74 -9.91 -57.82
N GLU A 529 23.91 -10.54 -57.77
CA GLU A 529 24.28 -11.71 -58.58
C GLU A 529 24.60 -12.96 -57.74
N ASP A 530 24.69 -12.80 -56.41
CA ASP A 530 25.10 -13.86 -55.47
C ASP A 530 23.89 -14.44 -54.72
N GLY A 531 23.95 -15.73 -54.36
CA GLY A 531 22.85 -16.45 -53.69
C GLY A 531 22.52 -15.97 -52.26
N TYR A 532 23.40 -15.17 -51.66
CA TYR A 532 23.19 -14.45 -50.42
C TYR A 532 23.89 -13.10 -50.52
N TYR A 533 23.17 -12.02 -50.22
CA TYR A 533 23.68 -10.66 -50.29
C TYR A 533 23.17 -9.83 -49.12
N SER A 534 24.02 -8.94 -48.60
CA SER A 534 23.68 -7.98 -47.56
C SER A 534 24.30 -6.63 -47.88
N GLU A 535 23.53 -5.56 -47.78
CA GLU A 535 24.01 -4.19 -47.97
C GLU A 535 23.48 -3.29 -46.85
N ASN A 536 24.32 -2.37 -46.41
CA ASN A 536 23.94 -1.32 -45.47
C ASN A 536 23.89 0.00 -46.23
N LEU A 537 22.79 0.73 -46.08
CA LEU A 537 22.47 1.92 -46.82
C LEU A 537 22.16 3.07 -45.87
N TYR A 538 22.45 4.28 -46.31
CA TYR A 538 22.05 5.49 -45.59
C TYR A 538 21.22 6.34 -46.54
N LEU A 539 19.97 6.62 -46.16
CA LEU A 539 19.02 7.42 -46.92
C LEU A 539 18.90 8.82 -46.29
N GLU A 540 19.06 9.86 -47.11
CA GLU A 540 18.92 11.25 -46.64
C GLU A 540 17.45 11.66 -46.55
N ILE A 541 17.07 12.31 -45.45
CA ILE A 541 15.69 12.73 -45.19
C ILE A 541 15.55 14.23 -45.47
N ASP A 542 14.44 14.63 -46.12
CA ASP A 542 14.09 16.03 -46.44
C ASP A 542 12.78 16.43 -45.74
N GLY A 543 12.80 16.43 -44.41
CA GLY A 543 11.69 16.87 -43.54
C GLY A 543 11.23 15.84 -42.51
N TRP A 544 10.55 16.31 -41.46
CA TRP A 544 9.99 15.48 -40.37
C TRP A 544 8.63 14.87 -40.75
N GLY A 545 8.20 13.87 -40.00
CA GLY A 545 6.92 13.18 -40.19
C GLY A 545 7.07 11.79 -40.80
N ASN A 546 5.94 11.13 -41.03
CA ASN A 546 5.90 9.76 -41.56
C ASN A 546 6.55 9.65 -42.96
N HIS A 547 7.55 8.76 -43.08
CA HIS A 547 8.18 8.37 -44.34
C HIS A 547 8.08 6.86 -44.54
N CYS A 548 7.76 6.44 -45.76
CA CYS A 548 7.67 5.04 -46.15
C CYS A 548 8.84 4.65 -47.05
N VAL A 549 9.42 3.48 -46.80
CA VAL A 549 10.48 2.88 -47.61
C VAL A 549 9.92 1.68 -48.36
N GLU A 550 9.82 1.81 -49.68
CA GLU A 550 9.44 0.72 -50.58
C GLU A 550 10.70 0.09 -51.19
N LEU A 551 10.90 -1.21 -51.02
CA LEU A 551 11.91 -2.00 -51.70
C LEU A 551 11.24 -2.89 -52.74
N THR A 552 11.67 -2.73 -53.99
CA THR A 552 11.28 -3.55 -55.13
C THR A 552 12.44 -4.40 -55.62
N GLN A 553 12.26 -5.73 -55.67
CA GLN A 553 13.17 -6.68 -56.28
C GLN A 553 12.64 -7.13 -57.65
N HIS A 554 13.45 -6.92 -58.69
CA HIS A 554 13.12 -7.28 -60.07
C HIS A 554 14.12 -8.26 -60.69
N LEU A 555 13.65 -9.37 -61.24
CA LEU A 555 14.51 -10.30 -62.01
C LEU A 555 14.84 -9.71 -63.40
N VAL A 556 16.12 -9.47 -63.65
CA VAL A 556 16.60 -8.86 -64.90
C VAL A 556 16.33 -9.78 -66.10
N GLY A 557 15.39 -9.38 -66.95
CA GLY A 557 14.97 -10.15 -68.13
C GLY A 557 13.79 -11.10 -67.90
N GLY A 558 13.24 -11.11 -66.67
CA GLY A 558 11.99 -11.75 -66.32
C GLY A 558 10.74 -11.05 -66.89
N PRO A 559 9.54 -11.61 -66.69
CA PRO A 559 8.29 -10.95 -67.05
C PRO A 559 8.14 -9.65 -66.24
N THR A 560 7.82 -8.54 -66.91
CA THR A 560 7.41 -7.31 -66.21
C THR A 560 6.13 -7.58 -65.42
N GLY A 561 6.20 -7.53 -64.08
CA GLY A 561 5.05 -7.71 -63.17
C GLY A 561 5.16 -8.85 -62.15
N ASP A 562 6.28 -9.58 -62.11
CA ASP A 562 6.57 -10.59 -61.07
C ASP A 562 7.54 -10.01 -60.00
N ASP A 563 7.47 -8.70 -59.77
CA ASP A 563 8.37 -8.00 -58.84
C ASP A 563 7.94 -8.28 -57.39
N VAL A 564 8.90 -8.53 -56.51
CA VAL A 564 8.65 -8.61 -55.07
C VAL A 564 8.74 -7.19 -54.52
N VAL A 565 7.68 -6.74 -53.84
CA VAL A 565 7.63 -5.42 -53.21
C VAL A 565 7.34 -5.61 -51.74
N ILE A 566 8.19 -5.03 -50.90
CA ILE A 566 7.99 -4.90 -49.46
C ILE A 566 8.06 -3.41 -49.13
N GLU A 567 7.22 -2.96 -48.21
CA GLU A 567 7.11 -1.56 -47.81
C GLU A 567 6.81 -1.53 -46.32
N ASP A 568 7.46 -0.60 -45.63
CA ASP A 568 7.13 -0.24 -44.26
C ASP A 568 7.38 1.25 -44.04
N CYS A 569 6.75 1.82 -43.03
CA CYS A 569 6.77 3.25 -42.75
C CYS A 569 7.15 3.51 -41.29
N MET A 570 7.85 4.62 -41.05
CA MET A 570 8.20 5.06 -39.70
C MET A 570 8.02 6.57 -39.58
N ASP A 571 7.67 7.04 -38.38
CA ASP A 571 7.70 8.47 -38.08
C ASP A 571 9.11 8.91 -37.67
N PHE A 572 9.62 9.94 -38.33
CA PHE A 572 10.94 10.49 -38.03
C PHE A 572 10.80 11.65 -37.06
N VAL A 573 11.15 11.36 -35.80
CA VAL A 573 11.08 12.29 -34.68
C VAL A 573 12.33 13.19 -34.67
N GLN A 574 12.13 14.46 -34.33
CA GLN A 574 13.23 15.38 -34.08
C GLN A 574 13.97 14.96 -32.80
N GLU A 575 15.29 14.75 -32.86
CA GLU A 575 16.09 14.73 -31.62
C GLU A 575 15.93 16.10 -30.94
N PRO A 576 15.44 16.18 -29.69
CA PRO A 576 15.20 17.45 -29.04
C PRO A 576 16.54 18.16 -28.81
N GLU A 577 16.84 19.18 -29.61
CA GLU A 577 17.89 20.12 -29.28
C GLU A 577 17.29 21.15 -28.31
N PRO A 578 17.84 21.28 -27.08
CA PRO A 578 17.35 22.28 -26.14
C PRO A 578 17.42 23.67 -26.80
N SER A 579 16.41 24.50 -26.53
CA SER A 579 16.38 25.86 -27.07
C SER A 579 17.63 26.65 -26.65
N GLU A 580 17.94 27.71 -27.40
CA GLU A 580 19.01 28.64 -27.02
C GLU A 580 18.78 29.21 -25.60
N LEU A 581 17.51 29.34 -25.17
CA LEU A 581 17.12 29.73 -23.81
C LEU A 581 17.59 28.71 -22.77
N LEU A 582 17.29 27.42 -22.92
CA LEU A 582 17.71 26.39 -21.96
C LEU A 582 19.23 26.26 -21.86
N VAL A 583 19.93 26.40 -22.99
CA VAL A 583 21.39 26.41 -23.01
C VAL A 583 21.94 27.62 -22.24
N ALA A 584 21.38 28.82 -22.47
CA ALA A 584 21.80 30.03 -21.77
C ALA A 584 21.55 29.96 -20.26
N ILE A 585 20.43 29.39 -19.84
CA ILE A 585 20.13 29.14 -18.43
C ILE A 585 21.17 28.18 -17.83
N ALA A 586 21.46 27.05 -18.48
CA ALA A 586 22.43 26.08 -17.99
C ALA A 586 23.84 26.68 -17.86
N GLU A 587 24.30 27.44 -18.85
CA GLU A 587 25.58 28.16 -18.80
C GLU A 587 25.59 29.21 -17.67
N GLY A 588 24.48 29.94 -17.48
CA GLY A 588 24.32 30.90 -16.39
C GLY A 588 24.48 30.26 -15.01
N PHE A 589 23.85 29.10 -14.77
CA PHE A 589 24.01 28.37 -13.51
C PHE A 589 25.43 27.82 -13.32
N GLU A 590 26.10 27.36 -14.38
CA GLU A 590 27.50 26.89 -14.31
C GLU A 590 28.46 28.02 -13.88
N ASP A 591 28.23 29.25 -14.36
CA ASP A 591 29.05 30.43 -14.03
C ASP A 591 28.62 31.12 -12.72
N SER A 592 27.48 30.73 -12.16
CA SER A 592 26.88 31.35 -10.97
C SER A 592 27.62 31.04 -9.65
N GLY A 593 27.31 31.82 -8.64
CA GLY A 593 27.74 31.61 -7.26
C GLY A 593 26.92 30.57 -6.49
N LEU A 594 26.00 29.85 -7.14
CA LEU A 594 25.04 28.95 -6.49
C LEU A 594 25.72 27.89 -5.60
N GLU A 595 26.82 27.27 -6.05
CA GLU A 595 27.53 26.26 -5.27
C GLU A 595 27.93 26.80 -3.88
N ASN A 596 28.47 28.03 -3.83
CA ASN A 596 28.86 28.66 -2.59
C ASN A 596 27.64 29.10 -1.75
N VAL A 597 26.53 29.48 -2.38
CA VAL A 597 25.27 29.80 -1.69
C VAL A 597 24.70 28.55 -1.03
N MET A 598 24.63 27.43 -1.76
CA MET A 598 24.17 26.14 -1.23
C MET A 598 25.09 25.58 -0.15
N GLU A 599 26.42 25.78 -0.27
CA GLU A 599 27.36 25.44 0.79
C GLU A 599 27.10 26.27 2.06
N ASN A 600 26.84 27.58 1.93
CA ASN A 600 26.49 28.42 3.08
C ASN A 600 25.15 28.01 3.70
N PHE A 601 24.15 27.72 2.87
CA PHE A 601 22.84 27.24 3.32
C PHE A 601 22.98 25.94 4.11
N GLY A 602 23.66 24.93 3.54
CA GLY A 602 23.92 23.67 4.23
C GLY A 602 24.67 23.84 5.55
N ASN A 603 25.68 24.73 5.59
CA ASN A 603 26.40 25.03 6.84
C ASN A 603 25.51 25.73 7.88
N ASN A 604 24.66 26.68 7.47
CA ASN A 604 23.75 27.37 8.39
C ASN A 604 22.69 26.40 8.92
N LEU A 605 22.15 25.56 8.03
CA LEU A 605 21.20 24.51 8.34
C LEU A 605 21.78 23.51 9.34
N GLU A 606 22.98 22.97 9.09
CA GLU A 606 23.66 22.06 10.01
C GLU A 606 23.87 22.72 11.39
N ASN A 607 24.31 23.99 11.42
CA ASN A 607 24.55 24.69 12.67
C ASN A 607 23.27 24.89 13.49
N ARG A 608 22.15 25.27 12.85
CA ARG A 608 20.87 25.49 13.54
C ARG A 608 20.22 24.18 13.94
N LEU A 609 20.18 23.20 13.02
CA LEU A 609 19.54 21.92 13.28
C LEU A 609 20.31 21.03 14.26
N SER A 610 21.62 21.24 14.45
CA SER A 610 22.44 20.46 15.39
C SER A 610 21.99 20.53 16.85
N GLY A 611 21.13 21.50 17.20
CA GLY A 611 20.57 21.66 18.54
C GLY A 611 19.28 20.88 18.79
N TYR A 612 18.62 20.41 17.74
CA TYR A 612 17.39 19.61 17.86
C TYR A 612 17.76 18.14 18.00
N GLU A 613 17.25 17.53 19.06
CA GLU A 613 17.39 16.10 19.34
C GLU A 613 16.01 15.60 19.76
N ALA A 614 15.54 14.54 19.11
CA ALA A 614 14.26 13.95 19.47
C ALA A 614 14.36 13.39 20.90
N ASP A 615 13.45 13.83 21.76
CA ASP A 615 13.30 13.38 23.14
C ASP A 615 11.95 12.67 23.25
N ILE A 616 11.93 11.40 22.87
CA ILE A 616 10.71 10.59 22.89
C ILE A 616 10.41 10.23 24.36
N PRO A 617 9.24 10.57 24.90
CA PRO A 617 8.92 10.38 26.31
C PRO A 617 8.80 8.90 26.71
N TYR A 618 8.54 8.02 25.73
CA TYR A 618 8.25 6.60 25.92
C TYR A 618 9.32 5.70 25.30
N ASP A 619 9.60 4.56 25.93
CA ASP A 619 10.60 3.58 25.47
C ASP A 619 10.03 2.21 25.11
N ASP A 620 8.79 1.94 25.52
CA ASP A 620 8.03 0.76 25.12
C ASP A 620 6.53 1.11 25.01
N GLY A 621 5.79 0.29 24.27
CA GLY A 621 4.36 0.45 24.08
C GLY A 621 3.68 -0.86 23.70
N MET A 622 2.48 -1.08 24.24
CA MET A 622 1.69 -2.28 24.03
C MET A 622 0.24 -1.91 23.78
N ALA A 623 -0.43 -2.63 22.89
CA ALA A 623 -1.86 -2.46 22.63
C ALA A 623 -2.59 -3.72 23.07
N TYR A 624 -3.64 -3.57 23.85
CA TYR A 624 -4.48 -4.66 24.34
C TYR A 624 -5.95 -4.39 24.04
N LEU A 625 -6.68 -5.44 23.72
CA LEU A 625 -8.14 -5.42 23.75
C LEU A 625 -8.61 -5.59 25.19
N LEU A 626 -9.78 -5.02 25.50
CA LEU A 626 -10.44 -5.17 26.79
C LEU A 626 -11.60 -6.13 26.60
N TYR A 627 -11.50 -7.32 27.17
CA TYR A 627 -12.48 -8.40 27.03
C TYR A 627 -13.29 -8.60 28.31
N ASP A 628 -14.61 -8.57 28.18
CA ASP A 628 -15.54 -8.90 29.27
C ASP A 628 -15.99 -10.37 29.17
N THR A 629 -15.52 -11.19 30.10
CA THR A 629 -15.89 -12.61 30.20
C THR A 629 -17.35 -12.86 30.61
N GLU A 630 -18.06 -11.88 31.19
CA GLU A 630 -19.47 -12.07 31.55
C GLU A 630 -20.40 -11.93 30.33
N SER A 631 -20.10 -10.99 29.44
CA SER A 631 -20.86 -10.78 28.21
C SER A 631 -20.27 -11.47 26.98
N ASP A 632 -19.02 -11.97 27.06
CA ASP A 632 -18.28 -12.60 25.97
C ASP A 632 -18.07 -11.64 24.78
N MET A 633 -17.68 -10.40 25.10
CA MET A 633 -17.55 -9.30 24.15
C MET A 633 -16.28 -8.48 24.40
N ILE A 634 -15.74 -7.91 23.33
CA ILE A 634 -14.73 -6.84 23.44
C ILE A 634 -15.46 -5.54 23.78
N VAL A 635 -14.96 -4.84 24.80
CA VAL A 635 -15.60 -3.63 25.35
C VAL A 635 -14.73 -2.38 25.24
N GLY A 636 -13.54 -2.52 24.65
CA GLY A 636 -12.61 -1.43 24.46
C GLY A 636 -11.22 -1.91 24.07
N PHE A 637 -10.27 -0.97 24.06
CA PHE A 637 -8.85 -1.25 23.90
C PHE A 637 -8.03 -0.27 24.75
N HIS A 638 -6.81 -0.66 25.07
CA HIS A 638 -5.79 0.19 25.67
C HIS A 638 -4.58 0.29 24.75
N LEU A 639 -4.08 1.50 24.56
CA LEU A 639 -2.70 1.73 24.17
C LEU A 639 -1.93 2.13 25.43
N LEU A 640 -1.04 1.27 25.86
CA LEU A 640 -0.21 1.44 27.05
C LEU A 640 1.22 1.81 26.63
N VAL A 641 1.89 2.64 27.43
CA VAL A 641 3.27 3.08 27.21
C VAL A 641 4.07 3.08 28.51
N SER A 642 5.36 2.76 28.44
CA SER A 642 6.31 2.94 29.56
C SER A 642 7.23 4.12 29.31
N THR A 643 7.83 4.65 30.38
CA THR A 643 8.82 5.74 30.29
C THR A 643 10.22 5.22 30.59
N HIS A 644 11.24 5.85 30.03
CA HIS A 644 12.65 5.53 30.31
C HIS A 644 13.05 5.50 31.80
N ASP A 645 12.31 6.20 32.66
CA ASP A 645 12.57 6.32 34.11
C ASP A 645 11.78 5.31 34.96
N SER A 646 10.82 4.57 34.38
CA SER A 646 9.97 3.60 35.10
C SER A 646 9.51 2.44 34.21
N GLU A 647 9.56 1.22 34.74
CA GLU A 647 8.93 0.03 34.14
C GLU A 647 7.39 0.02 34.32
N ASP A 648 6.82 1.04 34.98
CA ASP A 648 5.37 1.18 35.11
C ASP A 648 4.75 1.52 33.73
N MET A 649 3.67 0.81 33.38
CA MET A 649 2.86 1.10 32.20
C MET A 649 1.82 2.18 32.51
N PHE A 650 1.56 3.04 31.53
CA PHE A 650 0.58 4.11 31.59
C PHE A 650 -0.39 4.04 30.42
N THR A 651 -1.66 4.40 30.64
CA THR A 651 -2.66 4.51 29.56
C THR A 651 -2.40 5.76 28.74
N LEU A 652 -1.98 5.58 27.48
CA LEU A 652 -1.91 6.64 26.48
C LEU A 652 -3.28 6.85 25.81
N VAL A 653 -3.98 5.75 25.52
CA VAL A 653 -5.32 5.74 24.91
C VAL A 653 -6.17 4.66 25.56
N GLY A 654 -7.44 4.98 25.80
CA GLY A 654 -8.47 4.05 26.24
C GLY A 654 -9.14 4.51 27.54
N PRO A 655 -9.99 3.67 28.14
CA PRO A 655 -10.73 4.05 29.33
C PRO A 655 -9.82 4.16 30.55
N ASP A 656 -10.26 4.94 31.55
CA ASP A 656 -9.60 4.99 32.86
C ASP A 656 -9.56 3.59 33.48
N SER A 657 -8.44 3.22 34.11
CA SER A 657 -8.22 1.90 34.73
C SER A 657 -7.76 2.04 36.19
N ASP A 658 -8.01 1.02 37.01
CA ASP A 658 -7.41 0.90 38.34
C ASP A 658 -6.02 0.24 38.33
N SER A 659 -5.61 -0.34 37.21
CA SER A 659 -4.30 -0.95 36.99
C SER A 659 -3.25 0.05 36.49
N TYR A 660 -3.65 1.03 35.66
CA TYR A 660 -2.74 1.97 35.01
C TYR A 660 -3.12 3.43 35.27
N ASP A 661 -2.11 4.26 35.53
CA ASP A 661 -2.26 5.72 35.58
C ASP A 661 -2.24 6.31 34.16
N THR A 662 -2.77 7.52 33.97
CA THR A 662 -2.69 8.24 32.68
C THR A 662 -1.25 8.58 32.30
N ALA A 663 -0.93 8.47 31.02
CA ALA A 663 0.39 8.77 30.49
C ALA A 663 0.81 10.23 30.80
N PRO A 664 2.08 10.47 31.24
CA PRO A 664 2.55 11.80 31.61
C PRO A 664 2.48 12.85 30.49
N THR A 665 2.64 12.41 29.25
CA THR A 665 2.55 13.22 28.03
C THR A 665 1.44 12.63 27.14
N PRO A 666 0.19 13.12 27.24
CA PRO A 666 -0.91 12.57 26.47
C PRO A 666 -0.80 12.94 24.98
N ILE A 667 -1.51 12.19 24.13
CA ILE A 667 -1.88 12.60 22.76
C ILE A 667 -3.32 13.12 22.75
N SER A 668 -3.67 13.95 21.77
CA SER A 668 -4.97 14.62 21.68
C SER A 668 -6.08 13.74 21.08
N MET A 669 -6.10 12.46 21.43
CA MET A 669 -7.14 11.53 20.98
C MET A 669 -8.30 11.46 21.99
N THR A 670 -9.53 11.57 21.48
CA THR A 670 -10.75 11.42 22.29
C THR A 670 -11.19 9.96 22.26
N TYR A 671 -11.35 9.35 23.43
CA TYR A 671 -11.86 7.99 23.56
C TYR A 671 -13.35 8.01 23.93
N PHE A 672 -14.13 7.09 23.38
CA PHE A 672 -15.56 6.94 23.65
C PHE A 672 -15.87 5.53 24.17
N SER A 673 -16.75 5.43 25.17
CA SER A 673 -17.19 4.15 25.73
C SER A 673 -18.66 4.16 26.17
N GLY A 674 -19.36 3.07 25.86
CA GLY A 674 -20.78 2.90 26.16
C GLY A 674 -21.66 3.94 25.45
N VAL A 675 -22.48 4.67 26.21
CA VAL A 675 -23.50 5.58 25.65
C VAL A 675 -22.89 6.74 24.84
N SER A 676 -21.68 7.20 25.20
CA SER A 676 -21.01 8.26 24.42
C SER A 676 -20.61 7.75 23.04
N ALA A 677 -20.11 6.51 22.94
CA ALA A 677 -19.78 5.87 21.67
C ALA A 677 -21.03 5.66 20.80
N VAL A 678 -22.13 5.18 21.37
CA VAL A 678 -23.42 5.08 20.63
C VAL A 678 -23.90 6.45 20.13
N THR A 679 -23.74 7.50 20.95
CA THR A 679 -24.09 8.87 20.52
C THR A 679 -23.20 9.34 19.38
N GLN A 680 -21.91 9.00 19.42
CA GLN A 680 -20.95 9.36 18.38
C GLN A 680 -21.30 8.69 17.05
N VAL A 681 -21.75 7.43 17.04
CA VAL A 681 -22.24 6.76 15.82
C VAL A 681 -23.37 7.58 15.17
N GLU A 682 -24.40 7.96 15.95
CA GLU A 682 -25.52 8.79 15.44
C GLU A 682 -25.06 10.17 14.90
N GLU A 683 -23.90 10.68 15.33
CA GLU A 683 -23.35 11.95 14.87
C GLU A 683 -22.53 11.82 13.58
N ILE A 684 -21.89 10.67 13.34
CA ILE A 684 -20.95 10.47 12.21
C ILE A 684 -21.46 9.54 11.12
N GLU A 685 -22.50 8.73 11.37
CA GLU A 685 -23.00 7.71 10.43
C GLU A 685 -23.37 8.30 9.06
N ASP A 686 -23.97 9.50 9.04
CA ASP A 686 -24.42 10.17 7.83
C ASP A 686 -23.32 11.05 7.18
N ASN A 687 -22.16 11.22 7.83
CA ASN A 687 -21.09 12.08 7.34
C ASN A 687 -20.24 11.29 6.34
N THR A 688 -20.49 11.43 5.05
CA THR A 688 -19.78 10.67 4.00
C THR A 688 -18.96 11.53 3.06
N GLU A 689 -19.24 12.84 2.99
CA GLU A 689 -18.53 13.78 2.13
C GLU A 689 -17.51 14.60 2.94
N LEU A 690 -16.47 15.11 2.27
CA LEU A 690 -15.40 15.91 2.91
C LEU A 690 -15.96 17.06 3.76
N ALA A 691 -16.96 17.78 3.25
CA ALA A 691 -17.57 18.93 3.92
C ALA A 691 -18.37 18.58 5.18
N ASP A 692 -18.75 17.31 5.35
CA ASP A 692 -19.40 16.81 6.56
C ASP A 692 -18.37 16.31 7.59
N LEU A 693 -17.20 15.88 7.12
CA LEU A 693 -16.12 15.29 7.92
C LEU A 693 -15.11 16.31 8.45
N VAL A 694 -14.95 17.42 7.73
CA VAL A 694 -13.99 18.48 8.05
C VAL A 694 -14.74 19.79 8.27
N ASP A 695 -14.48 20.46 9.40
CA ASP A 695 -14.92 21.84 9.58
C ASP A 695 -14.05 22.78 8.75
N LEU A 696 -14.37 22.91 7.46
CA LEU A 696 -13.68 23.80 6.52
C LEU A 696 -13.65 25.28 6.98
N SER A 697 -14.47 25.68 7.95
CA SER A 697 -14.39 27.03 8.54
C SER A 697 -13.22 27.22 9.49
N GLN A 698 -12.58 26.13 9.92
CA GLN A 698 -11.34 26.14 10.69
C GLN A 698 -10.09 26.02 9.81
N HIS A 699 -10.24 25.71 8.51
CA HIS A 699 -9.13 25.60 7.56
C HIS A 699 -8.80 26.98 6.99
N ASP A 700 -7.87 27.70 7.63
CA ASP A 700 -7.58 29.10 7.29
C ASP A 700 -6.41 29.21 6.32
N VAL A 701 -6.73 29.27 5.01
CA VAL A 701 -5.73 29.43 3.94
C VAL A 701 -5.36 30.89 3.65
N SER A 702 -5.84 31.86 4.44
CA SER A 702 -5.66 33.29 4.15
C SER A 702 -4.19 33.68 3.97
N ASP A 703 -3.30 33.14 4.81
CA ASP A 703 -1.86 33.40 4.74
C ASP A 703 -1.21 32.76 3.50
N LEU A 704 -1.69 31.56 3.10
CA LEU A 704 -1.23 30.88 1.88
C LEU A 704 -1.66 31.67 0.63
N GLU A 705 -2.92 32.07 0.55
CA GLU A 705 -3.45 32.83 -0.58
C GLU A 705 -2.81 34.21 -0.70
N GLU A 706 -2.60 34.91 0.42
CA GLU A 706 -1.93 36.22 0.43
C GLU A 706 -0.47 36.12 -0.05
N ALA A 707 0.24 35.05 0.34
CA ALA A 707 1.64 34.88 -0.01
C ALA A 707 1.84 34.37 -1.45
N THR A 708 0.96 33.49 -1.94
CA THR A 708 1.12 32.82 -3.24
C THR A 708 0.32 33.47 -4.37
N GLY A 709 -0.80 34.13 -4.07
CA GLY A 709 -1.79 34.56 -5.05
C GLY A 709 -2.57 33.42 -5.70
N ILE A 710 -2.44 32.18 -5.20
CA ILE A 710 -3.13 30.97 -5.65
C ILE A 710 -4.40 30.80 -4.80
N ASP A 711 -5.50 30.39 -5.46
CA ASP A 711 -6.80 30.14 -4.84
C ASP A 711 -6.87 28.70 -4.34
N PHE A 712 -6.85 28.50 -3.02
CA PHE A 712 -6.88 27.17 -2.41
C PHE A 712 -8.32 26.72 -2.08
N ASP A 713 -9.24 27.65 -1.83
CA ASP A 713 -10.62 27.33 -1.43
C ASP A 713 -11.67 27.47 -2.56
N GLY A 714 -11.21 27.79 -3.78
CA GLY A 714 -12.03 27.98 -4.97
C GLY A 714 -12.98 29.18 -4.87
N GLN A 715 -12.74 30.08 -3.93
CA GLN A 715 -13.62 31.19 -3.57
C GLN A 715 -13.11 32.52 -4.14
N SER A 716 -11.98 32.52 -4.85
CA SER A 716 -11.50 33.69 -5.56
C SER A 716 -12.38 34.00 -6.80
N ASP A 717 -12.91 35.22 -6.83
CA ASP A 717 -13.76 35.75 -7.91
C ASP A 717 -12.87 36.29 -9.05
N GLU A 718 -11.89 35.53 -9.52
CA GLU A 718 -10.97 35.93 -10.60
C GLU A 718 -11.47 35.42 -11.96
N THR A 719 -12.01 36.36 -12.74
CA THR A 719 -12.42 36.11 -14.13
C THR A 719 -11.16 35.88 -14.97
N PRO A 720 -11.05 34.84 -15.83
CA PRO A 720 -9.89 34.67 -16.68
C PRO A 720 -9.78 35.87 -17.64
N GLY A 721 -8.77 36.72 -17.45
CA GLY A 721 -8.69 38.02 -18.10
C GLY A 721 -7.27 38.45 -18.45
N GLU A 722 -6.87 38.14 -19.69
CA GLU A 722 -5.96 38.88 -20.58
C GLU A 722 -4.73 39.63 -19.97
N ASP A 723 -3.52 39.13 -20.32
CA ASP A 723 -2.28 39.91 -20.57
C ASP A 723 -2.07 41.17 -19.68
N GLU A 724 -1.69 40.98 -18.41
CA GLU A 724 -1.06 42.05 -17.62
C GLU A 724 0.45 41.77 -17.53
N THR A 725 1.24 42.55 -18.25
CA THR A 725 2.71 42.62 -18.12
C THR A 725 3.12 42.80 -16.64
N PRO A 726 4.19 42.14 -16.14
CA PRO A 726 4.59 42.25 -14.75
C PRO A 726 4.92 43.70 -14.38
N GLY A 727 4.10 44.28 -13.51
CA GLY A 727 4.40 45.51 -12.80
C GLY A 727 5.14 45.17 -11.52
N GLU A 728 6.17 45.96 -11.20
CA GLU A 728 6.88 45.94 -9.92
C GLU A 728 5.88 46.13 -8.75
N ASP A 729 5.33 45.05 -8.20
CA ASP A 729 4.76 45.02 -6.86
C ASP A 729 5.72 44.24 -5.96
N GLU A 730 6.12 44.88 -4.86
CA GLU A 730 7.09 44.36 -3.90
C GLU A 730 6.46 43.14 -3.20
N THR A 731 6.98 41.94 -3.49
CA THR A 731 6.80 40.75 -2.64
C THR A 731 7.22 41.13 -1.21
N PRO A 732 6.40 40.84 -0.18
CA PRO A 732 6.78 41.09 1.19
C PRO A 732 8.11 40.39 1.48
N GLY A 733 9.10 41.15 1.95
CA GLY A 733 10.41 40.57 2.26
C GLY A 733 10.28 39.52 3.37
N ALA A 734 11.14 38.50 3.36
CA ALA A 734 11.17 37.45 4.39
C ALA A 734 11.12 38.00 5.84
N ASP A 735 11.69 39.19 6.09
CA ASP A 735 11.65 39.87 7.40
C ASP A 735 10.23 40.31 7.86
N GLU A 736 9.25 40.48 6.96
CA GLU A 736 7.87 40.89 7.28
C GLU A 736 6.94 39.68 7.54
N VAL A 737 7.15 38.55 6.84
CA VAL A 737 6.35 37.31 7.00
C VAL A 737 6.77 36.52 8.25
N ILE A 738 8.04 36.60 8.68
CA ILE A 738 8.53 35.97 9.91
C ILE A 738 7.81 36.48 11.19
N GLU A 739 7.18 37.67 11.17
CA GLU A 739 6.40 38.17 12.33
C GLU A 739 4.93 37.70 12.35
N GLU A 740 4.36 37.18 11.25
CA GLU A 740 2.93 36.84 11.16
C GLU A 740 2.63 35.35 10.87
N GLY A 741 3.51 34.60 10.18
CA GLY A 741 3.29 33.17 9.89
C GLY A 741 3.94 32.25 10.93
N THR A 742 3.19 31.82 11.94
CA THR A 742 3.69 30.93 13.01
C THR A 742 3.01 29.56 13.09
N ASN A 743 2.22 29.14 12.09
CA ASN A 743 1.47 27.88 12.17
C ASN A 743 2.05 26.73 11.32
N SER A 744 3.19 26.90 10.67
CA SER A 744 3.77 25.87 9.81
C SER A 744 4.38 24.71 10.63
N GLY A 745 3.85 23.49 10.49
CA GLY A 745 4.49 22.25 10.95
C GLY A 745 4.19 20.99 10.11
N LEU A 746 5.28 20.40 9.59
CA LEU A 746 5.37 19.14 8.83
C LEU A 746 5.24 19.29 7.30
N LEU A 747 6.37 19.09 6.60
CA LEU A 747 6.39 18.67 5.18
C LEU A 747 5.31 17.59 4.98
N PRO A 748 4.52 17.61 3.90
CA PRO A 748 3.31 16.80 3.78
C PRO A 748 3.66 15.34 4.05
N PHE A 749 3.32 14.86 5.25
CA PHE A 749 3.28 13.42 5.48
C PHE A 749 2.08 12.99 4.66
N MET A 750 2.37 12.49 3.48
CA MET A 750 1.44 11.68 2.73
C MET A 750 0.92 10.65 3.73
N SER A 751 -0.36 10.75 4.07
CA SER A 751 -1.04 9.76 4.90
C SER A 751 -0.71 8.35 4.38
N PRO A 752 -0.81 7.28 5.19
CA PRO A 752 -0.66 5.93 4.66
C PRO A 752 -1.51 5.67 3.40
N ALA A 753 -2.68 6.30 3.30
CA ALA A 753 -3.52 6.32 2.09
C ALA A 753 -2.87 7.08 0.92
N ALA A 754 -2.35 8.29 1.13
CA ALA A 754 -1.61 9.04 0.10
C ALA A 754 -0.27 8.38 -0.27
N THR A 755 0.35 7.63 0.66
CA THR A 755 1.54 6.79 0.40
C THR A 755 1.19 5.58 -0.42
N ILE A 756 0.07 4.90 -0.15
CA ILE A 756 -0.45 3.82 -0.99
C ILE A 756 -0.83 4.36 -2.38
N ALA A 757 -1.48 5.52 -2.45
CA ALA A 757 -1.83 6.20 -3.70
C ALA A 757 -0.59 6.65 -4.48
N MET A 758 0.46 7.15 -3.81
CA MET A 758 1.73 7.50 -4.45
C MET A 758 2.58 6.29 -4.81
N VAL A 759 2.46 5.17 -4.10
CA VAL A 759 3.02 3.87 -4.51
C VAL A 759 2.25 3.32 -5.70
N ALA A 760 0.92 3.50 -5.74
CA ALA A 760 0.10 3.19 -6.90
C ALA A 760 0.54 4.06 -8.10
N LEU A 761 0.57 5.40 -7.97
CA LEU A 761 1.08 6.38 -8.94
C LEU A 761 2.54 6.13 -9.33
N ALA A 762 3.42 5.74 -8.40
CA ALA A 762 4.79 5.35 -8.71
C ALA A 762 4.84 4.01 -9.46
N GLY A 763 3.89 3.10 -9.20
CA GLY A 763 3.61 1.91 -10.00
C GLY A 763 3.16 2.25 -11.42
N ILE A 764 2.35 3.31 -11.60
CA ILE A 764 1.96 3.90 -12.90
C ILE A 764 3.19 4.42 -13.65
N VAL A 765 4.09 5.14 -12.96
CA VAL A 765 5.34 5.65 -13.56
C VAL A 765 6.36 4.53 -13.84
N ALA A 766 6.39 3.48 -13.03
CA ALA A 766 7.27 2.32 -13.21
C ALA A 766 6.82 1.43 -14.38
N THR A 767 5.52 1.22 -14.56
CA THR A 767 4.93 0.50 -15.71
C THR A 767 5.17 1.24 -17.03
N LEU A 768 5.13 2.57 -17.03
CA LEU A 768 5.57 3.41 -18.14
C LEU A 768 7.06 3.24 -18.49
N ARG A 769 7.92 2.89 -17.52
CA ARG A 769 9.35 2.62 -17.74
C ARG A 769 9.65 1.20 -18.23
N THR A 770 8.86 0.21 -17.85
CA THR A 770 9.09 -1.20 -18.23
C THR A 770 8.68 -1.54 -19.66
N ARG A 771 8.03 -0.63 -20.40
CA ARG A 771 7.78 -0.77 -21.86
C ARG A 771 9.02 -0.54 -22.75
N LYS A 772 10.22 -0.56 -22.17
CA LYS A 772 11.51 -0.38 -22.87
C LYS A 772 12.43 -1.62 -22.87
N GLU A 773 11.93 -2.81 -22.49
CA GLU A 773 12.63 -4.07 -22.78
C GLU A 773 11.86 -4.97 -23.75
#